data_AF-A0A7S0W9B3-F1
#
_entry.id   AF-A0A7S0W9B3-F1
#
_cell.length_a   1.000
_cell.length_b   1.000
_cell.length_c   1.000
_cell.angle_alpha   90.00
_cell.angle_beta   90.00
_cell.angle_gamma   90.00
#
_symmetry.space_group_name_H-M   'P 1'
#
loop_
_entity.id
_entity.type
_entity.pdbx_description
1 polymer ?
#
loop_
_entity_poly.entity_id
_entity_poly.type
_entity_poly.pdbx_seq_one_letter_code
_entity_poly.pdbx_strand_id
1 'polypeptide(L)'
;DVWGGERGECLPCASCEEGTYRVQCGGLSGGSCEACPGCSAGQVREGCGLADTPMASGQCEACGSCESGEYRKGCVYLSGGACTHCPSCPAESYLVGCGGLDQGACQPCVQCSATEYEKAKCEGTQQRQCLSCSSLPQCDAGTYRSACGLGSEGACEKCGECPAESHRTGCEGESEGECTQCTVCGPGEYEVEPCTSTQDRTCASCESLPACDAGSFRECGAGMKSDCQACEACDEGSFRTACGGLSEGSCEACIGCSAGQVRESCGPKDSPMSEGKCEACKGCDEGEFRSGCVYLNEGECQVCQNCGDNKWLEGCGALTAGQCMDCTVCGPNEYEHKPCTAHSDRVCLACSDLEPCDLGHYHTVCGHGTQGECKACQSCPEQQYLDGCEDSNPGVCKVCGECPDGQYRENCPGDTGMEPGSCRDCAPCPAGEFREQCSGLAEGECVACHDCPTGSYRDGCSMLNPGECVGCGPCPKDQYREGCSGVEEGTCVACAKCDGDSFRDGCGGGDSGECTPCASCGEGQYETKACSDFENAECADCSLLASCATGMFRSGCGKGAEGVCETCAECEAGSYRVGCEGESSGTCVPCSTCAANRTYLHGCEGVSPGQCLSCPVCDEGSFSKGCEGSHAGACISCAEHPCPDNHERVGCGGEAEGVCVQSWIPVYPPPEDIRFAEDCSVEKTCIDDGSKGVPGVVRLFPMPDGYIRMGNCKKAVAQGVHALPVTGHWVLSFSVGIPKYKKGAEPEAAGFPNEAQGKVLEETMTVTINGETRVYKSQEAKEAGGMIKVVFDLPFTKEIAFRFAMEGESDVDHTHMVVANGQADFFGDDELDTEEALQELLPGQGHIYGKVLNAVDGRYIGPGRSADDGYGGKTRLPMLEADFSLFLGSAEYRKVEVSNAKYTEVAQAGPYACTAVYPGFYTFYRPDCGVKEGSNRRVDVIFSPYMHPGDVRAVLTWGAQPKDLSIWWEMAEGKEWGGLYDEPYGADGNRCEINWRWKKCLEADQRLAGAIQNDVNQGYGPETASIFGLKKGKYILRVENYQGRLEASYDKDTNTDVALKESGAHVSLYLDDLLSNFAIGSYGYQDCEWWHVFSLDGETGVVTECTPELCPPKKMGAGGYALI
;
A
#
# COMPACT_ATOMS: atom_id res chain seq x y z
N ASP A 1 11.07 29.14 -79.98
CA ASP A 1 11.55 30.00 -81.08
C ASP A 1 10.68 29.92 -82.33
N VAL A 2 10.06 31.06 -82.65
CA VAL A 2 9.80 31.69 -83.98
C VAL A 2 9.14 30.90 -85.14
N TRP A 3 7.82 31.13 -85.31
CA TRP A 3 7.05 31.70 -86.47
C TRP A 3 7.31 31.40 -87.97
N GLY A 4 6.18 31.16 -88.69
CA GLY A 4 5.79 31.69 -90.03
C GLY A 4 6.07 30.80 -91.26
N GLY A 5 5.27 30.62 -92.34
CA GLY A 5 3.98 31.10 -92.92
C GLY A 5 3.88 30.48 -94.36
N GLU A 6 2.72 30.08 -94.94
CA GLU A 6 1.87 30.82 -95.92
C GLU A 6 0.61 29.98 -96.31
N ARG A 7 -0.49 30.62 -96.76
CA ARG A 7 -1.88 30.09 -96.94
C ARG A 7 -2.30 29.89 -98.41
N GLY A 8 -3.19 28.92 -98.67
CA GLY A 8 -4.08 28.84 -99.84
C GLY A 8 -5.57 28.92 -99.41
N GLU A 9 -6.46 29.49 -100.23
CA GLU A 9 -7.87 29.77 -99.88
C GLU A 9 -8.86 28.65 -100.28
N CYS A 10 -9.80 28.35 -99.38
CA CYS A 10 -10.86 27.34 -99.53
C CYS A 10 -12.14 27.91 -100.16
N LEU A 11 -12.82 27.13 -101.02
CA LEU A 11 -14.19 27.42 -101.49
C LEU A 11 -15.24 26.89 -100.49
N PRO A 12 -16.20 27.71 -100.02
CA PRO A 12 -17.22 27.30 -99.07
C PRO A 12 -18.35 26.44 -99.69
N CYS A 13 -18.86 25.48 -98.92
CA CYS A 13 -19.91 24.53 -99.30
C CYS A 13 -21.31 25.19 -99.33
N ALA A 14 -22.03 25.11 -100.46
CA ALA A 14 -23.41 25.62 -100.58
C ALA A 14 -24.44 24.68 -99.94
N SER A 15 -25.62 25.17 -99.53
CA SER A 15 -26.67 24.39 -98.84
C SER A 15 -27.43 23.40 -99.75
N CYS A 16 -28.19 22.47 -99.15
CA CYS A 16 -29.06 21.48 -99.82
C CYS A 16 -30.55 21.83 -99.61
N GLU A 17 -31.46 21.27 -100.43
CA GLU A 17 -32.91 21.46 -100.28
C GLU A 17 -33.47 20.68 -99.07
N GLU A 18 -34.56 21.19 -98.48
CA GLU A 18 -35.15 20.71 -97.22
C GLU A 18 -35.52 19.22 -97.28
N GLY A 19 -35.19 18.47 -96.21
CA GLY A 19 -35.33 17.00 -96.18
C GLY A 19 -34.11 16.23 -96.71
N THR A 20 -33.03 16.93 -97.07
CA THR A 20 -31.73 16.34 -97.41
C THR A 20 -30.59 17.01 -96.64
N TYR A 21 -29.49 16.30 -96.40
CA TYR A 21 -28.26 16.82 -95.79
C TYR A 21 -27.04 16.52 -96.68
N ARG A 22 -25.97 17.32 -96.53
CA ARG A 22 -24.81 17.31 -97.43
C ARG A 22 -23.70 16.40 -96.92
N VAL A 23 -23.10 15.62 -97.82
CA VAL A 23 -21.96 14.75 -97.55
C VAL A 23 -20.78 15.06 -98.49
N GLN A 24 -19.57 14.75 -98.02
CA GLN A 24 -18.30 14.83 -98.79
C GLN A 24 -17.86 16.23 -99.28
N CYS A 25 -18.09 17.30 -98.50
CA CYS A 25 -17.57 18.64 -98.84
C CYS A 25 -16.23 18.93 -98.13
N GLY A 26 -15.18 19.31 -98.89
CA GLY A 26 -13.88 19.70 -98.32
C GLY A 26 -12.70 19.68 -99.31
N GLY A 27 -11.72 20.56 -99.06
CA GLY A 27 -10.34 20.48 -99.58
C GLY A 27 -10.10 20.71 -101.08
N LEU A 28 -11.16 20.98 -101.85
CA LEU A 28 -11.26 21.50 -103.24
C LEU A 28 -12.58 21.03 -103.93
N SER A 29 -13.44 20.26 -103.25
CA SER A 29 -14.74 19.74 -103.75
C SER A 29 -15.95 20.27 -102.98
N GLY A 30 -17.04 20.58 -103.68
CA GLY A 30 -18.29 21.18 -103.15
C GLY A 30 -19.35 20.22 -102.57
N GLY A 31 -19.10 18.89 -102.56
CA GLY A 31 -19.99 17.86 -101.98
C GLY A 31 -21.35 17.62 -102.68
N SER A 32 -22.13 16.63 -102.21
CA SER A 32 -23.46 16.23 -102.72
C SER A 32 -24.51 16.07 -101.61
N CYS A 33 -25.81 16.20 -101.93
CA CYS A 33 -26.93 16.12 -100.98
C CYS A 33 -27.62 14.74 -100.96
N GLU A 34 -27.94 14.21 -99.78
CA GLU A 34 -28.68 12.94 -99.58
C GLU A 34 -29.87 13.09 -98.63
N ALA A 35 -30.91 12.26 -98.80
CA ALA A 35 -32.16 12.34 -98.02
C ALA A 35 -32.03 11.92 -96.54
N CYS A 36 -32.81 12.58 -95.68
CA CYS A 36 -32.85 12.31 -94.25
C CYS A 36 -33.46 10.92 -93.95
N PRO A 37 -32.86 10.09 -93.07
CA PRO A 37 -33.37 8.75 -92.75
C PRO A 37 -34.73 8.72 -92.02
N GLY A 38 -35.48 7.61 -92.11
CA GLY A 38 -36.77 7.37 -91.43
C GLY A 38 -36.72 7.34 -89.88
N CYS A 39 -37.86 7.45 -89.19
CA CYS A 39 -38.02 7.18 -87.73
C CYS A 39 -39.11 6.13 -87.44
N SER A 40 -38.98 5.41 -86.32
CA SER A 40 -39.90 4.35 -85.88
C SER A 40 -41.25 4.89 -85.35
N ALA A 41 -42.30 4.07 -85.32
CA ALA A 41 -43.63 4.46 -84.85
C ALA A 41 -43.61 4.96 -83.38
N GLY A 42 -44.28 6.08 -83.10
CA GLY A 42 -44.20 6.77 -81.81
C GLY A 42 -43.03 7.75 -81.66
N GLN A 43 -42.29 8.04 -82.75
CA GLN A 43 -41.22 9.05 -82.79
C GLN A 43 -41.32 9.97 -84.03
N VAL A 44 -40.82 11.20 -83.92
CA VAL A 44 -40.76 12.26 -84.94
C VAL A 44 -39.32 12.77 -85.12
N ARG A 45 -38.87 13.13 -86.34
CA ARG A 45 -37.48 13.57 -86.60
C ARG A 45 -37.31 15.09 -86.54
N GLU A 46 -36.34 15.57 -85.77
CA GLU A 46 -35.96 16.99 -85.74
C GLU A 46 -34.48 17.21 -86.14
N GLY A 47 -34.19 18.37 -86.77
CA GLY A 47 -32.82 18.87 -86.98
C GLY A 47 -32.04 18.33 -88.19
N CYS A 48 -32.67 17.74 -89.21
CA CYS A 48 -31.96 17.26 -90.41
C CYS A 48 -31.87 18.32 -91.51
N GLY A 49 -30.65 18.57 -92.04
CA GLY A 49 -30.44 19.39 -93.24
C GLY A 49 -30.56 20.91 -93.05
N LEU A 50 -30.50 21.40 -91.81
CA LEU A 50 -30.68 22.82 -91.49
C LEU A 50 -29.51 23.68 -91.99
N ALA A 51 -29.80 24.93 -92.35
CA ALA A 51 -28.85 25.84 -93.03
C ALA A 51 -27.53 26.05 -92.27
N ASP A 52 -27.55 26.00 -90.93
CA ASP A 52 -26.39 26.24 -90.07
C ASP A 52 -25.56 24.98 -89.82
N THR A 53 -26.14 23.79 -90.04
CA THR A 53 -25.51 22.48 -89.92
C THR A 53 -25.86 21.59 -91.13
N PRO A 54 -25.56 22.02 -92.36
CA PRO A 54 -26.08 21.40 -93.57
C PRO A 54 -25.60 19.95 -93.77
N MET A 55 -24.61 19.50 -93.00
CA MET A 55 -24.08 18.12 -93.00
C MET A 55 -24.68 17.22 -91.91
N ALA A 56 -25.68 17.68 -91.14
CA ALA A 56 -26.29 16.89 -90.07
C ALA A 56 -27.58 16.18 -90.54
N SER A 57 -27.69 14.89 -90.23
CA SER A 57 -28.82 14.02 -90.63
C SER A 57 -30.03 14.02 -89.66
N GLY A 58 -30.01 14.87 -88.62
CA GLY A 58 -31.06 15.00 -87.59
C GLY A 58 -31.27 13.76 -86.71
N GLN A 59 -32.11 13.86 -85.67
CA GLN A 59 -32.40 12.76 -84.73
C GLN A 59 -33.90 12.53 -84.50
N CYS A 60 -34.30 11.29 -84.20
CA CYS A 60 -35.68 10.91 -83.89
C CYS A 60 -35.97 11.09 -82.40
N GLU A 61 -37.05 11.78 -82.07
CA GLU A 61 -37.52 11.99 -80.70
C GLU A 61 -38.92 11.42 -80.47
N ALA A 62 -39.21 10.95 -79.26
CA ALA A 62 -40.49 10.35 -78.92
C ALA A 62 -41.62 11.39 -78.83
N CYS A 63 -42.83 11.00 -79.24
CA CYS A 63 -43.98 11.90 -79.18
C CYS A 63 -44.36 12.21 -77.72
N GLY A 64 -44.63 13.49 -77.42
CA GLY A 64 -45.03 13.91 -76.07
C GLY A 64 -46.32 13.25 -75.57
N SER A 65 -46.51 13.13 -74.26
CA SER A 65 -47.73 12.60 -73.65
C SER A 65 -48.92 13.58 -73.71
N CYS A 66 -50.13 13.10 -73.39
CA CYS A 66 -51.33 13.91 -73.23
C CYS A 66 -51.63 14.14 -71.74
N GLU A 67 -52.49 15.10 -71.43
CA GLU A 67 -52.93 15.38 -70.05
C GLU A 67 -53.79 14.23 -69.48
N SER A 68 -53.91 14.19 -68.15
CA SER A 68 -54.61 13.12 -67.44
C SER A 68 -56.09 13.04 -67.84
N GLY A 69 -56.56 11.84 -68.21
CA GLY A 69 -57.91 11.62 -68.74
C GLY A 69 -57.99 11.60 -70.28
N GLU A 70 -56.84 11.71 -70.97
CA GLU A 70 -56.74 11.60 -72.42
C GLU A 70 -55.65 10.61 -72.88
N TYR A 71 -55.78 10.13 -74.12
CA TYR A 71 -54.76 9.34 -74.82
C TYR A 71 -54.45 9.93 -76.22
N ARG A 72 -53.21 9.77 -76.70
CA ARG A 72 -52.72 10.33 -77.96
C ARG A 72 -52.94 9.36 -79.12
N LYS A 73 -53.56 9.85 -80.19
CA LYS A 73 -53.82 9.09 -81.41
C LYS A 73 -53.10 9.70 -82.62
N GLY A 74 -52.40 8.87 -83.38
CA GLY A 74 -51.87 9.22 -84.71
C GLY A 74 -50.49 9.87 -84.81
N CYS A 75 -49.55 9.59 -83.89
CA CYS A 75 -48.17 10.11 -83.99
C CYS A 75 -47.25 9.23 -84.87
N VAL A 76 -46.84 9.73 -86.04
CA VAL A 76 -45.93 9.03 -86.98
C VAL A 76 -45.07 9.99 -87.83
N TYR A 77 -43.76 9.71 -87.87
CA TYR A 77 -42.69 10.24 -88.74
C TYR A 77 -42.48 11.76 -88.80
N LEU A 78 -43.44 12.51 -89.35
CA LEU A 78 -43.40 13.98 -89.45
C LEU A 78 -44.59 14.65 -88.74
N SER A 79 -45.51 13.88 -88.14
CA SER A 79 -46.68 14.41 -87.43
C SER A 79 -46.73 13.90 -85.99
N GLY A 80 -46.81 14.84 -85.04
CA GLY A 80 -46.80 14.59 -83.58
C GLY A 80 -48.08 13.97 -82.97
N GLY A 81 -49.14 13.71 -83.76
CA GLY A 81 -50.42 13.17 -83.26
C GLY A 81 -51.23 14.12 -82.34
N ALA A 82 -52.48 13.75 -81.98
CA ALA A 82 -53.39 14.57 -81.16
C ALA A 82 -54.02 13.80 -79.98
N CYS A 83 -54.35 14.50 -78.89
CA CYS A 83 -54.93 13.94 -77.66
C CYS A 83 -56.46 13.79 -77.72
N THR A 84 -57.03 12.76 -77.08
CA THR A 84 -58.47 12.45 -77.07
C THR A 84 -58.92 11.88 -75.72
N HIS A 85 -60.08 12.28 -75.21
CA HIS A 85 -60.62 11.86 -73.91
C HIS A 85 -60.97 10.35 -73.79
N CYS A 86 -60.80 9.82 -72.58
CA CYS A 86 -61.15 8.46 -72.18
C CYS A 86 -62.67 8.21 -72.09
N PRO A 87 -63.17 6.99 -72.35
CA PRO A 87 -64.59 6.65 -72.24
C PRO A 87 -65.03 6.47 -70.76
N SER A 88 -66.28 6.83 -70.43
CA SER A 88 -66.86 6.67 -69.09
C SER A 88 -67.63 5.35 -68.90
N CYS A 89 -67.57 4.73 -67.72
CA CYS A 89 -68.18 3.42 -67.41
C CYS A 89 -69.58 3.50 -66.78
N PRO A 90 -70.45 2.48 -66.96
CA PRO A 90 -71.78 2.41 -66.35
C PRO A 90 -71.75 2.06 -64.85
N ALA A 91 -72.87 2.27 -64.14
CA ALA A 91 -72.99 2.03 -62.69
C ALA A 91 -72.63 0.59 -62.28
N GLU A 92 -72.03 0.44 -61.10
CA GLU A 92 -71.43 -0.81 -60.58
C GLU A 92 -70.20 -1.32 -61.37
N SER A 93 -69.55 -0.45 -62.16
CA SER A 93 -68.26 -0.71 -62.82
C SER A 93 -67.35 0.53 -62.85
N TYR A 94 -66.04 0.33 -62.99
CA TYR A 94 -65.04 1.39 -63.02
C TYR A 94 -64.00 1.24 -64.16
N LEU A 95 -63.44 2.37 -64.64
CA LEU A 95 -62.49 2.42 -65.77
C LEU A 95 -61.04 2.11 -65.33
N VAL A 96 -60.35 1.23 -66.07
CA VAL A 96 -58.93 0.91 -65.85
C VAL A 96 -58.13 1.08 -67.14
N GLY A 97 -56.94 1.70 -67.03
CA GLY A 97 -55.90 1.65 -68.06
C GLY A 97 -56.00 2.65 -69.22
N CYS A 98 -56.64 3.81 -69.04
CA CYS A 98 -56.65 4.85 -70.09
C CYS A 98 -55.52 5.88 -69.90
N GLY A 99 -54.69 6.09 -70.95
CA GLY A 99 -53.60 7.06 -70.97
C GLY A 99 -52.46 6.71 -71.95
N GLY A 100 -51.64 7.71 -72.32
CA GLY A 100 -50.52 7.50 -73.25
C GLY A 100 -50.99 7.27 -74.68
N LEU A 101 -50.87 6.04 -75.20
CA LEU A 101 -51.46 5.62 -76.48
C LEU A 101 -52.68 4.68 -76.30
N ASP A 102 -53.07 4.36 -75.05
CA ASP A 102 -54.11 3.38 -74.72
C ASP A 102 -55.44 4.05 -74.30
N GLN A 103 -56.56 3.50 -74.76
CA GLN A 103 -57.91 4.02 -74.57
C GLN A 103 -58.63 3.48 -73.30
N GLY A 104 -58.11 2.41 -72.67
CA GLY A 104 -58.67 1.83 -71.42
C GLY A 104 -60.00 1.06 -71.54
N ALA A 105 -60.42 0.35 -70.48
CA ALA A 105 -61.63 -0.50 -70.42
C ALA A 105 -62.32 -0.59 -69.04
N CYS A 106 -63.63 -0.89 -69.00
CA CYS A 106 -64.45 -0.94 -67.77
C CYS A 106 -64.51 -2.32 -67.10
N GLN A 107 -64.48 -2.37 -65.76
CA GLN A 107 -64.49 -3.58 -64.91
C GLN A 107 -65.56 -3.52 -63.79
N PRO A 108 -66.27 -4.62 -63.43
CA PRO A 108 -67.30 -4.61 -62.39
C PRO A 108 -66.76 -4.51 -60.95
N CYS A 109 -67.56 -3.93 -60.04
CA CYS A 109 -67.21 -3.73 -58.63
C CYS A 109 -67.50 -4.93 -57.72
N VAL A 110 -66.71 -5.09 -56.65
CA VAL A 110 -66.80 -6.17 -55.66
C VAL A 110 -67.86 -5.86 -54.57
N GLN A 111 -68.54 -6.88 -54.04
CA GLN A 111 -69.53 -6.76 -52.95
C GLN A 111 -68.90 -7.08 -51.58
N CYS A 112 -69.32 -6.40 -50.50
CA CYS A 112 -68.81 -6.65 -49.15
C CYS A 112 -69.34 -7.98 -48.59
N SER A 113 -68.49 -8.71 -47.88
CA SER A 113 -68.84 -10.03 -47.32
C SER A 113 -69.62 -9.93 -46.00
N ALA A 114 -70.03 -11.08 -45.45
CA ALA A 114 -70.83 -11.15 -44.21
C ALA A 114 -70.08 -10.65 -42.95
N THR A 115 -68.79 -10.36 -43.03
CA THR A 115 -67.97 -9.86 -41.92
C THR A 115 -67.35 -8.49 -42.23
N GLU A 116 -67.82 -7.83 -43.28
CA GLU A 116 -67.32 -6.53 -43.74
C GLU A 116 -68.47 -5.53 -43.92
N TYR A 117 -68.20 -4.26 -43.61
CA TYR A 117 -69.10 -3.13 -43.81
C TYR A 117 -68.61 -2.22 -44.95
N GLU A 118 -69.54 -1.50 -45.57
CA GLU A 118 -69.22 -0.63 -46.71
C GLU A 118 -68.70 0.71 -46.21
N LYS A 119 -67.44 1.01 -46.51
CA LYS A 119 -66.85 2.31 -46.17
C LYS A 119 -67.04 3.34 -47.27
N ALA A 120 -66.93 2.92 -48.53
CA ALA A 120 -67.08 3.79 -49.70
C ALA A 120 -67.76 3.06 -50.86
N LYS A 121 -68.68 3.77 -51.54
CA LYS A 121 -69.48 3.26 -52.66
C LYS A 121 -68.64 3.16 -53.94
N CYS A 122 -69.06 2.28 -54.87
CA CYS A 122 -68.48 2.20 -56.20
C CYS A 122 -69.06 3.26 -57.12
N GLU A 123 -68.21 4.07 -57.75
CA GLU A 123 -68.60 5.14 -58.67
C GLU A 123 -67.60 5.24 -59.83
N GLY A 124 -67.99 4.79 -61.03
CA GLY A 124 -67.45 5.07 -62.40
C GLY A 124 -65.94 5.02 -62.68
N THR A 125 -65.10 5.52 -61.79
CA THR A 125 -63.64 5.54 -61.79
C THR A 125 -63.03 4.96 -60.51
N GLN A 126 -63.85 4.62 -59.50
CA GLN A 126 -63.42 4.11 -58.20
C GLN A 126 -64.17 2.82 -57.80
N GLN A 127 -63.43 1.83 -57.30
CA GLN A 127 -63.95 0.54 -56.83
C GLN A 127 -64.54 0.65 -55.41
N ARG A 128 -65.56 -0.17 -55.09
CA ARG A 128 -66.17 -0.28 -53.75
C ARG A 128 -65.13 -0.68 -52.70
N GLN A 129 -65.17 -0.02 -51.54
CA GLN A 129 -64.24 -0.25 -50.44
C GLN A 129 -64.97 -0.86 -49.23
N CYS A 130 -64.65 -2.11 -48.93
CA CYS A 130 -65.20 -2.89 -47.82
C CYS A 130 -64.13 -3.01 -46.72
N LEU A 131 -64.53 -2.82 -45.46
CA LEU A 131 -63.65 -2.94 -44.30
C LEU A 131 -64.22 -3.95 -43.32
N SER A 132 -63.34 -4.65 -42.61
CA SER A 132 -63.75 -5.68 -41.64
C SER A 132 -64.47 -5.06 -40.45
N CYS A 133 -65.52 -5.74 -39.96
CA CYS A 133 -66.24 -5.38 -38.73
C CYS A 133 -65.33 -5.27 -37.50
N SER A 134 -64.23 -6.03 -37.45
CA SER A 134 -63.22 -5.96 -36.38
C SER A 134 -62.44 -4.65 -36.32
N SER A 135 -62.52 -3.83 -37.38
CA SER A 135 -61.89 -2.49 -37.40
C SER A 135 -62.75 -1.39 -36.76
N LEU A 136 -64.00 -1.70 -36.41
CA LEU A 136 -64.86 -0.75 -35.70
C LEU A 136 -64.45 -0.64 -34.23
N PRO A 137 -64.66 0.53 -33.59
CA PRO A 137 -64.38 0.70 -32.16
C PRO A 137 -65.09 -0.36 -31.32
N GLN A 138 -64.37 -0.92 -30.35
CA GLN A 138 -64.95 -1.87 -29.40
C GLN A 138 -66.05 -1.19 -28.59
N CYS A 139 -67.11 -1.95 -28.30
CA CYS A 139 -68.19 -1.50 -27.45
C CYS A 139 -67.69 -1.32 -26.01
N ASP A 140 -68.28 -0.39 -25.26
CA ASP A 140 -67.91 -0.13 -23.87
C ASP A 140 -68.14 -1.38 -22.99
N ALA A 141 -67.34 -1.52 -21.92
CA ALA A 141 -67.39 -2.67 -21.02
C ALA A 141 -68.81 -2.93 -20.49
N GLY A 142 -69.28 -4.18 -20.60
CA GLY A 142 -70.65 -4.57 -20.28
C GLY A 142 -71.64 -4.47 -21.45
N THR A 143 -71.15 -4.28 -22.68
CA THR A 143 -71.93 -4.34 -23.93
C THR A 143 -71.19 -5.12 -25.03
N TYR A 144 -71.93 -5.70 -25.99
CA TYR A 144 -71.39 -6.46 -27.13
C TYR A 144 -72.04 -6.01 -28.45
N ARG A 145 -71.33 -6.15 -29.58
CA ARG A 145 -71.78 -5.69 -30.91
C ARG A 145 -72.60 -6.76 -31.62
N SER A 146 -73.84 -6.44 -31.97
CA SER A 146 -74.74 -7.29 -32.75
C SER A 146 -74.88 -6.79 -34.20
N ALA A 147 -75.10 -7.71 -35.14
CA ALA A 147 -75.51 -7.44 -36.53
C ALA A 147 -74.56 -6.59 -37.41
N CYS A 148 -73.23 -6.71 -37.24
CA CYS A 148 -72.26 -6.18 -38.22
C CYS A 148 -72.05 -7.16 -39.39
N GLY A 149 -71.92 -6.65 -40.63
CA GLY A 149 -71.69 -7.45 -41.84
C GLY A 149 -72.62 -7.10 -43.02
N LEU A 150 -72.29 -7.60 -44.22
CA LEU A 150 -73.05 -7.36 -45.46
C LEU A 150 -73.24 -5.87 -45.78
N GLY A 151 -72.23 -5.06 -45.50
CA GLY A 151 -72.27 -3.61 -45.71
C GLY A 151 -72.71 -2.79 -44.49
N SER A 152 -73.18 -3.41 -43.40
CA SER A 152 -73.64 -2.74 -42.17
C SER A 152 -72.59 -2.74 -41.04
N GLU A 153 -72.53 -1.66 -40.25
CA GLU A 153 -71.59 -1.49 -39.11
C GLU A 153 -72.07 -2.14 -37.78
N GLY A 154 -73.32 -2.60 -37.69
CA GLY A 154 -73.90 -3.17 -36.46
C GLY A 154 -74.04 -2.18 -35.28
N ALA A 155 -74.57 -2.64 -34.14
CA ALA A 155 -74.82 -1.80 -32.94
C ALA A 155 -74.40 -2.50 -31.62
N CYS A 156 -74.09 -1.73 -30.58
CA CYS A 156 -73.69 -2.26 -29.27
C CYS A 156 -74.90 -2.44 -28.33
N GLU A 157 -75.07 -3.63 -27.76
CA GLU A 157 -76.18 -4.03 -26.88
C GLU A 157 -75.69 -4.48 -25.49
N LYS A 158 -76.52 -4.30 -24.45
CA LYS A 158 -76.14 -4.55 -23.05
C LYS A 158 -76.23 -6.03 -22.68
N CYS A 159 -75.23 -6.52 -21.93
CA CYS A 159 -75.19 -7.89 -21.41
C CYS A 159 -76.28 -8.15 -20.36
N GLY A 160 -76.77 -9.40 -20.27
CA GLY A 160 -77.78 -9.82 -19.29
C GLY A 160 -77.22 -10.15 -17.89
N GLU A 161 -78.05 -10.06 -16.84
CA GLU A 161 -77.66 -10.37 -15.44
C GLU A 161 -77.58 -11.89 -15.17
N CYS A 162 -76.65 -12.31 -14.31
CA CYS A 162 -76.47 -13.72 -13.91
C CYS A 162 -77.24 -14.07 -12.61
N PRO A 163 -77.63 -15.34 -12.40
CA PRO A 163 -78.25 -15.82 -11.16
C PRO A 163 -77.36 -15.66 -9.91
N ALA A 164 -77.95 -15.67 -8.72
CA ALA A 164 -77.22 -15.58 -7.44
C ALA A 164 -76.14 -16.67 -7.31
N GLU A 165 -74.99 -16.31 -6.72
CA GLU A 165 -73.76 -17.14 -6.63
C GLU A 165 -73.13 -17.51 -7.99
N SER A 166 -73.36 -16.69 -9.03
CA SER A 166 -72.62 -16.75 -10.30
C SER A 166 -72.36 -15.35 -10.87
N HIS A 167 -71.25 -15.20 -11.60
CA HIS A 167 -70.84 -13.95 -12.25
C HIS A 167 -70.59 -14.15 -13.75
N ARG A 168 -70.82 -13.12 -14.57
CA ARG A 168 -70.63 -13.21 -16.03
C ARG A 168 -69.16 -13.01 -16.42
N THR A 169 -68.63 -13.90 -17.26
CA THR A 169 -67.30 -13.77 -17.87
C THR A 169 -67.39 -13.70 -19.40
N GLY A 170 -66.55 -12.86 -20.02
CA GLY A 170 -66.40 -12.79 -21.48
C GLY A 170 -67.51 -12.06 -22.24
N CYS A 171 -68.19 -11.08 -21.62
CA CYS A 171 -69.16 -10.22 -22.34
C CYS A 171 -68.51 -8.94 -22.87
N GLU A 172 -67.86 -9.06 -24.02
CA GLU A 172 -67.20 -7.98 -24.75
C GLU A 172 -67.01 -8.37 -26.23
N GLY A 173 -66.75 -7.39 -27.09
CA GLY A 173 -66.57 -7.63 -28.53
C GLY A 173 -67.88 -8.07 -29.21
N GLU A 174 -67.90 -9.27 -29.80
CA GLU A 174 -69.08 -9.86 -30.46
C GLU A 174 -69.76 -10.97 -29.61
N SER A 175 -69.28 -11.18 -28.36
CA SER A 175 -69.74 -12.27 -27.49
C SER A 175 -70.66 -11.76 -26.38
N GLU A 176 -71.78 -12.45 -26.14
CA GLU A 176 -72.72 -12.14 -25.05
C GLU A 176 -72.26 -12.64 -23.66
N GLY A 177 -71.13 -13.37 -23.59
CA GLY A 177 -70.54 -13.93 -22.37
C GLY A 177 -71.37 -15.04 -21.71
N GLU A 178 -70.78 -15.76 -20.75
CA GLU A 178 -71.41 -16.87 -20.02
C GLU A 178 -71.36 -16.67 -18.50
N CYS A 179 -72.32 -17.23 -17.75
CA CYS A 179 -72.35 -17.15 -16.28
C CYS A 179 -71.57 -18.30 -15.64
N THR A 180 -70.58 -17.98 -14.83
CA THR A 180 -69.70 -18.92 -14.11
C THR A 180 -69.94 -18.85 -12.60
N GLN A 181 -69.86 -19.98 -11.89
CA GLN A 181 -70.05 -19.99 -10.42
C GLN A 181 -68.95 -19.20 -9.71
N CYS A 182 -69.32 -18.57 -8.59
CA CYS A 182 -68.36 -17.79 -7.80
C CYS A 182 -67.38 -18.67 -7.02
N THR A 183 -66.17 -18.18 -6.85
CA THR A 183 -65.11 -18.82 -6.06
C THR A 183 -65.49 -18.86 -4.57
N VAL A 184 -65.15 -19.95 -3.88
CA VAL A 184 -65.34 -20.11 -2.41
C VAL A 184 -63.98 -19.99 -1.73
N CYS A 185 -63.85 -19.09 -0.75
CA CYS A 185 -62.58 -18.88 -0.04
C CYS A 185 -62.17 -20.14 0.74
N GLY A 186 -60.90 -20.54 0.60
CA GLY A 186 -60.36 -21.76 1.21
C GLY A 186 -60.09 -21.65 2.72
N PRO A 187 -59.74 -22.76 3.38
CA PRO A 187 -59.22 -22.72 4.75
C PRO A 187 -57.92 -21.89 4.78
N GLY A 188 -57.87 -20.88 5.66
CA GLY A 188 -56.78 -19.91 5.71
C GLY A 188 -57.00 -18.63 4.88
N GLU A 189 -58.17 -18.48 4.25
CA GLU A 189 -58.55 -17.29 3.49
C GLU A 189 -59.87 -16.69 4.00
N TYR A 190 -60.01 -15.36 3.89
CA TYR A 190 -61.22 -14.62 4.25
C TYR A 190 -61.77 -13.82 3.07
N GLU A 191 -63.08 -13.56 3.07
CA GLU A 191 -63.74 -12.78 2.02
C GLU A 191 -63.39 -11.29 2.18
N VAL A 192 -62.85 -10.70 1.13
CA VAL A 192 -62.57 -9.25 1.06
C VAL A 192 -63.68 -8.52 0.33
N GLU A 193 -64.16 -9.09 -0.78
CA GLU A 193 -65.32 -8.59 -1.50
C GLU A 193 -66.27 -9.74 -1.88
N PRO A 194 -67.59 -9.57 -1.66
CA PRO A 194 -68.58 -10.58 -1.97
C PRO A 194 -68.77 -10.75 -3.49
N CYS A 195 -69.24 -11.93 -3.91
CA CYS A 195 -69.59 -12.13 -5.31
C CYS A 195 -70.79 -11.27 -5.73
N THR A 196 -70.72 -10.73 -6.96
CA THR A 196 -71.86 -10.05 -7.60
C THR A 196 -72.13 -10.65 -8.98
N SER A 197 -73.27 -10.33 -9.61
CA SER A 197 -73.62 -10.88 -10.92
C SER A 197 -72.63 -10.57 -12.06
N THR A 198 -71.69 -9.65 -11.82
CA THR A 198 -70.68 -9.18 -12.78
C THR A 198 -69.23 -9.34 -12.29
N GLN A 199 -69.01 -9.80 -11.05
CA GLN A 199 -67.67 -9.90 -10.46
C GLN A 199 -67.59 -11.10 -9.52
N ASP A 200 -66.51 -11.87 -9.62
CA ASP A 200 -66.26 -13.00 -8.74
C ASP A 200 -65.96 -12.58 -7.29
N ARG A 201 -66.16 -13.50 -6.34
CA ARG A 201 -65.77 -13.33 -4.93
C ARG A 201 -64.25 -13.18 -4.83
N THR A 202 -63.79 -12.18 -4.08
CA THR A 202 -62.36 -11.93 -3.86
C THR A 202 -61.95 -12.40 -2.47
N CYS A 203 -60.99 -13.32 -2.40
CA CYS A 203 -60.46 -13.90 -1.17
C CYS A 203 -59.03 -13.41 -0.90
N ALA A 204 -58.68 -13.20 0.36
CA ALA A 204 -57.31 -12.88 0.78
C ALA A 204 -56.81 -13.83 1.86
N SER A 205 -55.50 -14.06 1.86
CA SER A 205 -54.83 -14.91 2.85
C SER A 205 -54.84 -14.28 4.25
N CYS A 206 -55.15 -15.10 5.25
CA CYS A 206 -55.08 -14.73 6.67
C CYS A 206 -53.66 -14.36 7.14
N GLU A 207 -52.61 -14.79 6.43
CA GLU A 207 -51.21 -14.45 6.75
C GLU A 207 -50.86 -12.98 6.49
N SER A 208 -51.67 -12.30 5.67
CA SER A 208 -51.48 -10.87 5.37
C SER A 208 -52.00 -9.94 6.48
N LEU A 209 -52.66 -10.48 7.51
CA LEU A 209 -53.19 -9.69 8.62
C LEU A 209 -52.09 -9.39 9.66
N PRO A 210 -52.10 -8.18 10.27
CA PRO A 210 -51.21 -7.88 11.39
C PRO A 210 -51.36 -8.92 12.50
N ALA A 211 -50.27 -9.31 13.18
CA ALA A 211 -50.37 -10.18 14.35
C ALA A 211 -51.16 -9.46 15.47
N CYS A 212 -52.03 -10.18 16.20
CA CYS A 212 -52.64 -9.63 17.41
C CYS A 212 -51.55 -9.47 18.49
N ASP A 213 -51.65 -8.42 19.32
CA ASP A 213 -50.73 -8.19 20.43
C ASP A 213 -50.72 -9.38 21.42
N ALA A 214 -49.59 -9.57 22.11
CA ALA A 214 -49.42 -10.67 23.06
C ALA A 214 -50.56 -10.71 24.09
N GLY A 215 -51.21 -11.89 24.23
CA GLY A 215 -52.40 -12.06 25.06
C GLY A 215 -53.73 -11.85 24.33
N SER A 216 -53.72 -11.68 23.01
CA SER A 216 -54.92 -11.61 22.17
C SER A 216 -54.81 -12.50 20.92
N PHE A 217 -55.93 -13.05 20.45
CA PHE A 217 -56.03 -13.90 19.25
C PHE A 217 -57.23 -13.51 18.38
N ARG A 218 -57.24 -13.89 17.09
CA ARG A 218 -58.38 -13.71 16.19
C ARG A 218 -58.69 -14.99 15.43
N GLU A 219 -59.93 -15.14 15.00
CA GLU A 219 -60.34 -16.24 14.10
C GLU A 219 -60.29 -15.75 12.66
N CYS A 220 -59.64 -16.53 11.79
CA CYS A 220 -59.56 -16.24 10.37
C CYS A 220 -59.57 -17.54 9.56
N GLY A 221 -60.49 -17.65 8.60
CA GLY A 221 -60.63 -18.80 7.71
C GLY A 221 -62.09 -19.07 7.32
N ALA A 222 -62.28 -19.83 6.23
CA ALA A 222 -63.60 -20.19 5.71
C ALA A 222 -64.50 -18.97 5.41
N GLY A 223 -63.90 -17.88 4.92
CA GLY A 223 -64.62 -16.65 4.55
C GLY A 223 -64.85 -15.68 5.72
N MET A 224 -64.44 -16.00 6.95
CA MET A 224 -64.62 -15.14 8.13
C MET A 224 -63.31 -14.50 8.61
N LYS A 225 -63.42 -13.26 9.11
CA LYS A 225 -62.35 -12.51 9.79
C LYS A 225 -62.94 -11.83 11.03
N SER A 226 -62.48 -12.22 12.23
CA SER A 226 -62.87 -11.58 13.48
C SER A 226 -61.83 -10.57 14.00
N ASP A 227 -62.27 -9.70 14.92
CA ASP A 227 -61.40 -8.77 15.64
C ASP A 227 -60.56 -9.51 16.70
N CYS A 228 -59.42 -8.95 17.10
CA CYS A 228 -58.59 -9.55 18.15
C CYS A 228 -59.33 -9.55 19.49
N GLN A 229 -59.47 -10.74 20.08
CA GLN A 229 -60.08 -10.99 21.38
C GLN A 229 -59.03 -11.43 22.40
N ALA A 230 -59.22 -11.04 23.67
CA ALA A 230 -58.30 -11.37 24.75
C ALA A 230 -58.40 -12.85 25.15
N CYS A 231 -57.26 -13.47 25.48
CA CYS A 231 -57.21 -14.87 25.93
C CYS A 231 -57.83 -15.01 27.34
N GLU A 232 -58.63 -16.06 27.55
CA GLU A 232 -59.25 -16.33 28.86
C GLU A 232 -58.24 -16.90 29.87
N ALA A 233 -58.32 -16.53 31.15
CA ALA A 233 -57.38 -17.00 32.16
C ALA A 233 -57.52 -18.51 32.45
N CYS A 234 -56.41 -19.19 32.75
CA CYS A 234 -56.41 -20.57 33.23
C CYS A 234 -56.70 -20.65 34.74
N ASP A 235 -57.16 -21.81 35.22
CA ASP A 235 -57.37 -22.08 36.64
C ASP A 235 -56.05 -22.03 37.46
N GLU A 236 -56.14 -21.73 38.76
CA GLU A 236 -54.99 -21.57 39.67
C GLU A 236 -54.07 -22.81 39.67
N GLY A 237 -52.76 -22.60 39.50
CA GLY A 237 -51.78 -23.69 39.34
C GLY A 237 -51.54 -24.15 37.88
N SER A 238 -52.16 -23.49 36.90
CA SER A 238 -51.92 -23.69 35.47
C SER A 238 -51.69 -22.37 34.74
N PHE A 239 -50.92 -22.38 33.65
CA PHE A 239 -50.61 -21.18 32.85
C PHE A 239 -50.92 -21.42 31.37
N ARG A 240 -51.26 -20.36 30.64
CA ARG A 240 -51.67 -20.47 29.22
C ARG A 240 -50.46 -20.42 28.29
N THR A 241 -50.26 -21.46 27.48
CA THR A 241 -49.25 -21.54 26.42
C THR A 241 -49.88 -21.30 25.04
N ALA A 242 -49.09 -20.76 24.10
CA ALA A 242 -49.46 -20.63 22.69
C ALA A 242 -50.74 -19.79 22.37
N CYS A 243 -51.10 -18.81 23.22
CA CYS A 243 -52.15 -17.84 22.86
C CYS A 243 -51.54 -16.61 22.15
N GLY A 244 -51.93 -16.41 20.89
CA GLY A 244 -51.41 -15.33 20.05
C GLY A 244 -51.65 -15.58 18.57
N GLY A 245 -51.86 -14.51 17.81
CA GLY A 245 -52.10 -14.60 16.36
C GLY A 245 -53.46 -15.22 16.02
N LEU A 246 -53.45 -16.47 15.56
CA LEU A 246 -54.65 -17.23 15.14
C LEU A 246 -55.06 -18.34 16.14
N SER A 247 -54.38 -18.45 17.28
CA SER A 247 -54.56 -19.53 18.24
C SER A 247 -55.02 -19.03 19.61
N GLU A 248 -56.06 -19.65 20.17
CA GLU A 248 -56.57 -19.39 21.52
C GLU A 248 -55.66 -19.94 22.65
N GLY A 249 -54.65 -20.74 22.29
CA GLY A 249 -53.71 -21.36 23.22
C GLY A 249 -54.33 -22.43 24.14
N SER A 250 -53.49 -23.13 24.90
CA SER A 250 -53.89 -24.21 25.82
C SER A 250 -53.40 -23.96 27.25
N CYS A 251 -54.14 -24.42 28.25
CA CYS A 251 -53.74 -24.34 29.66
C CYS A 251 -52.90 -25.55 30.06
N GLU A 252 -51.68 -25.31 30.54
CA GLU A 252 -50.76 -26.35 31.01
C GLU A 252 -50.53 -26.26 32.52
N ALA A 253 -50.38 -27.43 33.16
CA ALA A 253 -50.13 -27.53 34.58
C ALA A 253 -48.68 -27.20 34.91
N CYS A 254 -48.48 -26.40 35.95
CA CYS A 254 -47.15 -26.01 36.40
C CYS A 254 -46.34 -27.18 36.98
N ILE A 255 -45.09 -27.33 36.53
CA ILE A 255 -44.15 -28.36 37.02
C ILE A 255 -43.52 -27.89 38.34
N GLY A 256 -43.39 -28.80 39.32
CA GLY A 256 -42.86 -28.51 40.65
C GLY A 256 -41.36 -28.14 40.66
N CYS A 257 -40.95 -27.26 41.58
CA CYS A 257 -39.55 -26.85 41.74
C CYS A 257 -38.72 -27.89 42.50
N SER A 258 -37.41 -27.91 42.23
CA SER A 258 -36.43 -28.76 42.92
C SER A 258 -36.24 -28.34 44.38
N ALA A 259 -35.74 -29.24 45.24
CA ALA A 259 -35.47 -28.92 46.65
C ALA A 259 -34.57 -27.69 46.80
N GLY A 260 -34.95 -26.74 47.66
CA GLY A 260 -34.25 -25.46 47.83
C GLY A 260 -34.80 -24.30 46.99
N GLN A 261 -35.91 -24.50 46.29
CA GLN A 261 -36.59 -23.46 45.52
C GLN A 261 -38.07 -23.35 45.90
N VAL A 262 -38.59 -22.12 45.89
CA VAL A 262 -40.01 -21.78 46.09
C VAL A 262 -40.53 -21.10 44.83
N ARG A 263 -41.76 -21.42 44.43
CA ARG A 263 -42.32 -20.97 43.14
C ARG A 263 -43.03 -19.64 43.34
N GLU A 264 -42.49 -18.57 42.77
CA GLU A 264 -43.16 -17.28 42.78
C GLU A 264 -44.11 -17.18 41.58
N SER A 265 -45.40 -17.16 41.89
CA SER A 265 -46.55 -16.93 40.98
C SER A 265 -46.70 -17.93 39.83
N CYS A 266 -47.74 -18.78 39.83
CA CYS A 266 -48.15 -19.54 38.65
C CYS A 266 -49.67 -19.59 38.51
N GLY A 267 -50.16 -19.20 37.34
CA GLY A 267 -51.59 -18.92 37.19
C GLY A 267 -52.03 -17.76 38.11
N PRO A 268 -53.30 -17.33 38.04
CA PRO A 268 -53.59 -15.91 38.24
C PRO A 268 -53.63 -15.45 39.71
N LYS A 269 -52.87 -14.38 39.98
CA LYS A 269 -53.42 -13.11 40.52
C LYS A 269 -52.99 -11.89 39.69
N ASP A 270 -51.80 -11.92 39.07
CA ASP A 270 -51.29 -10.79 38.26
C ASP A 270 -50.69 -11.16 36.87
N SER A 271 -50.56 -12.45 36.48
CA SER A 271 -49.95 -12.84 35.19
C SER A 271 -50.40 -14.22 34.65
N PRO A 272 -51.52 -14.31 33.91
CA PRO A 272 -52.12 -15.59 33.46
C PRO A 272 -51.32 -16.39 32.41
N MET A 273 -50.27 -15.81 31.84
CA MET A 273 -49.37 -16.46 30.86
C MET A 273 -47.99 -16.79 31.44
N SER A 274 -47.77 -16.58 32.74
CA SER A 274 -46.48 -16.87 33.36
C SER A 274 -46.45 -18.31 33.86
N GLU A 275 -45.48 -19.08 33.38
CA GLU A 275 -45.17 -20.40 33.94
C GLU A 275 -44.82 -20.32 35.43
N GLY A 276 -44.44 -19.13 35.93
CA GLY A 276 -43.97 -18.95 37.28
C GLY A 276 -42.52 -19.36 37.44
N LYS A 277 -41.78 -18.56 38.19
CA LYS A 277 -40.34 -18.76 38.33
C LYS A 277 -40.06 -19.50 39.64
N CYS A 278 -39.30 -20.59 39.55
CA CYS A 278 -38.72 -21.21 40.73
C CYS A 278 -37.59 -20.32 41.21
N GLU A 279 -37.83 -19.59 42.30
CA GLU A 279 -36.81 -18.76 42.93
C GLU A 279 -36.11 -19.57 44.02
N ALA A 280 -34.82 -19.35 44.18
CA ALA A 280 -34.10 -19.90 45.32
C ALA A 280 -34.75 -19.34 46.60
N CYS A 281 -34.96 -20.21 47.60
CA CYS A 281 -35.52 -19.75 48.87
C CYS A 281 -34.64 -18.61 49.40
N LYS A 282 -35.28 -17.50 49.81
CA LYS A 282 -34.56 -16.34 50.32
C LYS A 282 -33.62 -16.78 51.44
N GLY A 283 -32.34 -16.50 51.27
CA GLY A 283 -31.31 -16.82 52.26
C GLY A 283 -31.65 -16.16 53.60
N CYS A 284 -31.30 -16.84 54.68
CA CYS A 284 -31.35 -16.27 56.01
C CYS A 284 -30.23 -15.22 56.16
N ASP A 285 -30.38 -14.33 57.15
CA ASP A 285 -29.36 -13.32 57.44
C ASP A 285 -28.03 -13.99 57.87
N GLU A 286 -26.94 -13.24 57.80
CA GLU A 286 -25.57 -13.73 58.02
C GLU A 286 -25.44 -14.45 59.38
N GLY A 287 -25.06 -15.73 59.34
CA GLY A 287 -24.96 -16.60 60.54
C GLY A 287 -26.15 -17.55 60.75
N GLU A 288 -27.09 -17.65 59.80
CA GLU A 288 -28.21 -18.61 59.85
C GLU A 288 -28.35 -19.42 58.55
N PHE A 289 -28.87 -20.65 58.64
CA PHE A 289 -29.18 -21.52 57.50
C PHE A 289 -30.63 -22.01 57.55
N ARG A 290 -31.25 -22.20 56.37
CA ARG A 290 -32.68 -22.50 56.26
C ARG A 290 -32.92 -24.01 56.18
N SER A 291 -33.70 -24.54 57.12
CA SER A 291 -34.08 -25.95 57.16
C SER A 291 -35.55 -26.13 56.75
N GLY A 292 -35.82 -27.08 55.85
CA GLY A 292 -37.19 -27.47 55.47
C GLY A 292 -37.83 -26.67 54.33
N CYS A 293 -37.07 -25.99 53.47
CA CYS A 293 -37.64 -25.32 52.29
C CYS A 293 -38.08 -26.34 51.22
N VAL A 294 -39.40 -26.52 51.05
CA VAL A 294 -39.99 -27.41 50.03
C VAL A 294 -41.36 -26.91 49.55
N TYR A 295 -41.46 -26.71 48.24
CA TYR A 295 -42.65 -26.51 47.40
C TYR A 295 -43.50 -25.27 47.72
N LEU A 296 -44.17 -25.24 48.87
CA LEU A 296 -45.02 -24.13 49.36
C LEU A 296 -44.59 -23.62 50.74
N ASN A 297 -43.58 -24.24 51.35
CA ASN A 297 -43.08 -23.85 52.64
C ASN A 297 -41.66 -23.31 52.47
N GLU A 298 -41.52 -22.04 52.85
CA GLU A 298 -40.27 -21.31 52.74
C GLU A 298 -39.19 -21.85 53.71
N GLY A 299 -39.56 -22.62 54.73
CA GLY A 299 -38.62 -23.17 55.72
C GLY A 299 -38.20 -22.15 56.80
N GLU A 300 -37.62 -22.64 57.90
CA GLU A 300 -37.22 -21.81 59.06
C GLU A 300 -35.70 -21.63 59.13
N CYS A 301 -35.26 -20.42 59.48
CA CYS A 301 -33.86 -20.07 59.66
C CYS A 301 -33.35 -20.54 61.03
N GLN A 302 -32.25 -21.29 61.03
CA GLN A 302 -31.59 -21.83 62.21
C GLN A 302 -30.18 -21.27 62.32
N VAL A 303 -29.78 -20.91 63.54
CA VAL A 303 -28.47 -20.30 63.80
C VAL A 303 -27.36 -21.32 63.55
N CYS A 304 -26.36 -20.89 62.79
CA CYS A 304 -25.15 -21.61 62.48
C CYS A 304 -24.33 -21.96 63.74
N GLN A 305 -23.70 -23.14 63.75
CA GLN A 305 -22.89 -23.57 64.88
C GLN A 305 -21.60 -22.74 64.99
N ASN A 306 -21.31 -22.20 66.17
CA ASN A 306 -20.09 -21.42 66.41
C ASN A 306 -18.86 -22.36 66.46
N CYS A 307 -17.94 -22.20 65.51
CA CYS A 307 -16.68 -22.94 65.46
C CYS A 307 -15.69 -22.24 66.41
N GLY A 308 -15.16 -22.96 67.40
CA GLY A 308 -14.20 -22.41 68.37
C GLY A 308 -12.89 -21.92 67.73
N ASP A 309 -11.97 -21.42 68.56
CA ASP A 309 -10.73 -20.75 68.13
C ASP A 309 -9.95 -21.50 67.04
N ASN A 310 -9.44 -20.77 66.04
CA ASN A 310 -8.72 -21.26 64.84
C ASN A 310 -9.51 -22.22 63.92
N LYS A 311 -10.84 -22.16 63.95
CA LYS A 311 -11.71 -22.78 62.95
C LYS A 311 -12.71 -21.77 62.43
N TRP A 312 -13.08 -21.89 61.16
CA TRP A 312 -14.13 -21.09 60.55
C TRP A 312 -15.22 -21.99 59.99
N LEU A 313 -16.42 -21.47 59.91
CA LEU A 313 -17.58 -22.22 59.47
C LEU A 313 -17.74 -22.11 57.95
N GLU A 314 -17.35 -23.16 57.22
CA GLU A 314 -17.49 -23.23 55.77
C GLU A 314 -18.89 -23.74 55.39
N GLY A 315 -19.53 -23.05 54.46
CA GLY A 315 -20.80 -23.49 53.88
C GLY A 315 -22.00 -23.41 54.81
N CYS A 316 -21.95 -22.57 55.87
CA CYS A 316 -23.18 -22.23 56.60
C CYS A 316 -23.85 -21.02 55.97
N GLY A 317 -25.07 -21.24 55.47
CA GLY A 317 -25.83 -20.26 54.73
C GLY A 317 -26.68 -20.94 53.67
N ALA A 318 -27.77 -20.28 53.27
CA ALA A 318 -28.80 -20.83 52.38
C ALA A 318 -29.48 -22.09 52.94
N LEU A 319 -29.00 -23.31 52.65
CA LEU A 319 -29.69 -24.57 52.94
C LEU A 319 -28.82 -25.59 53.71
N THR A 320 -27.59 -25.23 54.04
CA THR A 320 -26.60 -26.14 54.64
C THR A 320 -26.16 -25.63 56.00
N ALA A 321 -26.07 -26.53 56.98
CA ALA A 321 -25.70 -26.22 58.37
C ALA A 321 -24.21 -25.82 58.56
N GLY A 322 -23.43 -25.83 57.48
CA GLY A 322 -21.98 -25.62 57.48
C GLY A 322 -21.18 -26.71 58.19
N GLN A 323 -19.87 -26.72 57.95
CA GLN A 323 -18.91 -27.56 58.66
C GLN A 323 -17.74 -26.70 59.16
N CYS A 324 -17.28 -26.95 60.39
CA CYS A 324 -16.14 -26.23 60.97
C CYS A 324 -14.85 -26.74 60.35
N MET A 325 -14.21 -25.88 59.57
CA MET A 325 -12.93 -26.12 58.91
C MET A 325 -11.82 -25.47 59.73
N ASP A 326 -10.65 -26.10 59.76
CA ASP A 326 -9.47 -25.46 60.35
C ASP A 326 -9.09 -24.23 59.51
N CYS A 327 -8.78 -23.12 60.18
CA CYS A 327 -8.35 -21.91 59.49
C CYS A 327 -7.07 -22.19 58.69
N THR A 328 -7.06 -21.72 57.46
CA THR A 328 -5.88 -21.74 56.59
C THR A 328 -4.72 -21.06 57.32
N VAL A 329 -3.56 -21.72 57.31
CA VAL A 329 -2.30 -21.19 57.86
C VAL A 329 -1.51 -20.65 56.69
N CYS A 330 -1.26 -19.34 56.67
CA CYS A 330 -0.52 -18.72 55.57
C CYS A 330 0.89 -19.33 55.46
N GLY A 331 1.25 -19.70 54.24
CA GLY A 331 2.52 -20.31 53.92
C GLY A 331 3.72 -19.38 54.17
N PRO A 332 4.95 -19.90 54.01
CA PRO A 332 6.17 -19.13 54.21
C PRO A 332 6.29 -17.91 53.29
N ASN A 333 5.54 -17.85 52.18
CA ASN A 333 5.54 -16.74 51.21
C ASN A 333 4.18 -16.03 51.10
N GLU A 334 3.35 -16.13 52.13
CA GLU A 334 2.01 -15.55 52.17
C GLU A 334 1.78 -14.79 53.48
N TYR A 335 1.03 -13.70 53.41
CA TYR A 335 0.66 -12.90 54.57
C TYR A 335 -0.84 -12.91 54.83
N GLU A 336 -1.21 -12.71 56.10
CA GLU A 336 -2.59 -12.62 56.51
C GLU A 336 -3.16 -11.26 56.09
N HIS A 337 -3.88 -11.26 54.97
CA HIS A 337 -4.58 -10.07 54.51
C HIS A 337 -5.87 -9.85 55.29
N LYS A 338 -6.56 -10.94 55.67
CA LYS A 338 -7.67 -10.89 56.62
C LYS A 338 -7.57 -12.00 57.66
N PRO A 339 -7.75 -11.67 58.95
CA PRO A 339 -7.71 -12.66 60.01
C PRO A 339 -8.84 -13.67 59.87
N CYS A 340 -8.56 -14.91 60.29
CA CYS A 340 -9.61 -15.90 60.40
C CYS A 340 -10.64 -15.45 61.44
N THR A 341 -11.92 -15.57 61.10
CA THR A 341 -13.01 -15.37 62.04
C THR A 341 -13.81 -16.67 62.16
N ALA A 342 -14.72 -16.76 63.14
CA ALA A 342 -15.60 -17.91 63.27
C ALA A 342 -16.45 -18.18 62.01
N HIS A 343 -16.57 -17.22 61.07
CA HIS A 343 -17.43 -17.27 59.90
C HIS A 343 -16.69 -17.08 58.57
N SER A 344 -15.37 -16.92 58.59
CA SER A 344 -14.59 -16.71 57.37
C SER A 344 -13.18 -17.23 57.54
N ASP A 345 -12.67 -17.92 56.53
CA ASP A 345 -11.28 -18.37 56.56
C ASP A 345 -10.32 -17.19 56.65
N ARG A 346 -9.11 -17.49 57.12
CA ARG A 346 -7.96 -16.63 56.96
C ARG A 346 -7.69 -16.44 55.47
N VAL A 347 -7.68 -15.20 55.02
CA VAL A 347 -7.30 -14.87 53.64
C VAL A 347 -5.81 -14.60 53.63
N CYS A 348 -5.08 -15.52 53.01
CA CYS A 348 -3.65 -15.40 52.78
C CYS A 348 -3.43 -14.88 51.36
N LEU A 349 -2.71 -13.76 51.23
CA LEU A 349 -2.28 -13.25 49.93
C LEU A 349 -0.80 -13.57 49.74
N ALA A 350 -0.40 -13.77 48.48
CA ALA A 350 1.00 -13.98 48.17
C ALA A 350 1.77 -12.69 48.50
N CYS A 351 2.98 -12.83 49.05
CA CYS A 351 3.85 -11.69 49.31
C CYS A 351 4.24 -10.93 48.03
N SER A 352 4.07 -11.54 46.85
CA SER A 352 4.22 -10.88 45.54
C SER A 352 3.13 -9.85 45.22
N ASP A 353 2.00 -9.91 45.91
CA ASP A 353 0.83 -9.06 45.67
C ASP A 353 0.80 -7.85 46.61
N LEU A 354 1.86 -7.65 47.40
CA LEU A 354 2.05 -6.44 48.18
C LEU A 354 2.25 -5.26 47.24
N GLU A 355 1.55 -4.16 47.52
CA GLU A 355 1.87 -2.90 46.85
C GLU A 355 3.37 -2.59 47.04
N PRO A 356 4.08 -2.19 45.96
CA PRO A 356 5.48 -1.83 46.06
C PRO A 356 5.64 -0.74 47.11
N CYS A 357 6.66 -0.86 47.97
CA CYS A 357 6.98 0.24 48.87
C CYS A 357 7.40 1.47 48.05
N ASP A 358 7.11 2.67 48.55
CA ASP A 358 7.62 3.91 47.94
C ASP A 358 9.14 3.84 47.76
N LEU A 359 9.66 4.37 46.64
CA LEU A 359 11.08 4.45 46.30
C LEU A 359 11.94 4.76 47.54
N GLY A 360 12.82 3.82 47.91
CA GLY A 360 13.74 3.94 49.06
C GLY A 360 13.33 3.16 50.31
N HIS A 361 12.35 2.26 50.18
CA HIS A 361 11.89 1.38 51.25
C HIS A 361 11.81 -0.08 50.75
N TYR A 362 12.04 -1.04 51.66
CA TYR A 362 11.93 -2.46 51.40
C TYR A 362 11.07 -3.14 52.48
N HIS A 363 10.33 -4.17 52.11
CA HIS A 363 9.53 -5.00 53.00
C HIS A 363 10.43 -5.83 53.91
N THR A 364 10.22 -5.75 55.22
CA THR A 364 10.73 -6.78 56.14
C THR A 364 10.05 -8.12 55.83
N VAL A 365 10.77 -9.24 55.95
CA VAL A 365 10.32 -10.61 55.60
C VAL A 365 8.81 -10.81 55.73
N CYS A 366 8.11 -10.75 54.60
CA CYS A 366 6.72 -11.15 54.47
C CYS A 366 6.65 -12.68 54.45
N GLY A 367 5.70 -13.24 55.18
CA GLY A 367 5.55 -14.69 55.30
C GLY A 367 5.00 -15.11 56.66
N HIS A 368 4.51 -16.34 56.73
CA HIS A 368 3.93 -16.93 57.94
C HIS A 368 2.83 -16.06 58.57
N GLY A 369 2.03 -15.39 57.73
CA GLY A 369 0.89 -14.58 58.19
C GLY A 369 1.23 -13.13 58.56
N THR A 370 2.48 -12.68 58.39
CA THR A 370 2.85 -11.27 58.59
C THR A 370 3.03 -10.57 57.25
N GLN A 371 2.39 -9.40 57.08
CA GLN A 371 2.45 -8.60 55.85
C GLN A 371 3.86 -8.05 55.56
N GLY A 372 4.74 -8.07 56.56
CA GLY A 372 5.94 -7.25 56.53
C GLY A 372 5.58 -5.77 56.67
N GLU A 373 6.54 -4.95 57.08
CA GLU A 373 6.41 -3.50 57.08
C GLU A 373 7.41 -2.93 56.07
N CYS A 374 7.00 -1.89 55.33
CA CYS A 374 7.92 -1.10 54.52
C CYS A 374 8.89 -0.37 55.44
N LYS A 375 10.12 -0.87 55.49
CA LYS A 375 11.19 -0.26 56.27
C LYS A 375 12.05 0.58 55.34
N ALA A 376 12.37 1.79 55.77
CA ALA A 376 13.30 2.64 55.06
C ALA A 376 14.63 1.89 54.85
N CYS A 377 15.10 1.92 53.60
CA CYS A 377 16.42 1.42 53.25
C CYS A 377 17.47 2.11 54.12
N GLN A 378 18.45 1.34 54.60
CA GLN A 378 19.53 1.92 55.41
C GLN A 378 20.40 2.81 54.52
N SER A 379 20.67 4.04 54.97
CA SER A 379 21.60 4.94 54.29
C SER A 379 23.00 4.32 54.25
N CYS A 380 23.57 4.25 53.06
CA CYS A 380 24.94 3.79 52.90
C CYS A 380 25.91 4.86 53.42
N PRO A 381 27.07 4.49 53.99
CA PRO A 381 28.11 5.46 54.30
C PRO A 381 28.58 6.20 53.02
N GLU A 382 29.16 7.38 53.18
CA GLU A 382 29.73 8.17 52.07
C GLU A 382 30.55 7.30 51.10
N GLN A 383 30.42 7.56 49.79
CA GLN A 383 31.12 6.88 48.68
C GLN A 383 30.62 5.46 48.33
N GLN A 384 29.47 5.08 48.86
CA GLN A 384 28.77 3.86 48.47
C GLN A 384 27.35 4.21 48.03
N TYR A 385 26.89 3.57 46.96
CA TYR A 385 25.49 3.68 46.55
C TYR A 385 24.76 2.40 46.95
N LEU A 386 23.48 2.56 47.22
CA LEU A 386 22.64 1.45 47.64
C LEU A 386 22.15 0.71 46.40
N ASP A 387 22.75 -0.44 46.11
CA ASP A 387 22.40 -1.25 44.95
C ASP A 387 21.34 -2.29 45.31
N GLY A 388 20.24 -2.27 44.56
CA GLY A 388 19.15 -3.24 44.68
C GLY A 388 18.29 -3.12 45.94
N CYS A 389 18.10 -1.92 46.51
CA CYS A 389 17.10 -1.74 47.58
C CYS A 389 15.71 -1.45 47.03
N GLU A 390 15.03 -2.52 46.62
CA GLU A 390 13.64 -2.48 46.17
C GLU A 390 12.92 -3.76 46.62
N ASP A 391 11.62 -3.65 46.87
CA ASP A 391 10.71 -4.70 47.30
C ASP A 391 11.17 -5.49 48.54
N SER A 392 11.78 -6.67 48.37
CA SER A 392 12.14 -7.57 49.47
C SER A 392 13.64 -7.59 49.78
N ASN A 393 14.42 -6.79 49.05
CA ASN A 393 15.87 -6.73 49.20
C ASN A 393 16.24 -5.47 50.01
N PRO A 394 16.91 -5.60 51.17
CA PRO A 394 17.39 -4.44 51.95
C PRO A 394 18.44 -3.60 51.22
N GLY A 395 18.85 -3.99 50.01
CA GLY A 395 19.95 -3.42 49.26
C GLY A 395 21.30 -3.76 49.87
N VAL A 396 22.34 -3.68 49.06
CA VAL A 396 23.72 -3.81 49.53
C VAL A 396 24.46 -2.54 49.13
N CYS A 397 25.12 -1.90 50.09
CA CYS A 397 25.97 -0.77 49.80
C CYS A 397 27.17 -1.23 48.96
N LYS A 398 27.20 -0.78 47.71
CA LYS A 398 28.31 -1.02 46.80
C LYS A 398 29.17 0.22 46.71
N VAL A 399 30.48 0.01 46.75
CA VAL A 399 31.46 1.09 46.56
C VAL A 399 31.31 1.62 45.13
N CYS A 400 31.14 2.93 44.99
CA CYS A 400 31.13 3.58 43.69
C CYS A 400 32.48 3.34 42.98
N GLY A 401 32.45 2.91 41.72
CA GLY A 401 33.68 2.65 40.96
C GLY A 401 34.50 3.92 40.72
N GLU A 402 35.82 3.83 40.74
CA GLU A 402 36.68 4.99 40.45
C GLU A 402 36.53 5.43 38.99
N CYS A 403 36.40 6.74 38.74
CA CYS A 403 36.48 7.29 37.39
C CYS A 403 37.95 7.43 36.97
N PRO A 404 38.27 7.23 35.68
CA PRO A 404 39.63 7.44 35.15
C PRO A 404 40.11 8.88 35.36
N ASP A 405 41.43 9.08 35.39
CA ASP A 405 42.05 10.40 35.55
C ASP A 405 41.50 11.42 34.53
N GLY A 406 41.06 12.58 35.03
CA GLY A 406 40.43 13.64 34.23
C GLY A 406 38.91 13.64 34.23
N GLN A 407 38.29 12.68 34.92
CA GLN A 407 36.85 12.65 35.19
C GLN A 407 36.60 12.47 36.69
N TYR A 408 35.56 13.12 37.20
CA TYR A 408 35.09 12.93 38.57
C TYR A 408 33.67 12.41 38.58
N ARG A 409 33.34 11.59 39.57
CA ARG A 409 32.01 11.03 39.70
C ARG A 409 31.08 12.03 40.38
N GLU A 410 30.18 12.63 39.62
CA GLU A 410 29.12 13.50 40.14
C GLU A 410 27.87 12.65 40.47
N ASN A 411 27.15 13.02 41.53
CA ASN A 411 25.95 12.33 41.99
C ASN A 411 26.14 10.86 42.41
N CYS A 412 27.24 10.52 43.10
CA CYS A 412 27.31 9.32 43.97
C CYS A 412 27.02 9.75 45.42
N PRO A 413 25.75 9.80 45.86
CA PRO A 413 25.42 10.36 47.17
C PRO A 413 25.61 9.35 48.31
N GLY A 414 26.05 9.85 49.46
CA GLY A 414 26.17 9.11 50.72
C GLY A 414 24.93 9.12 51.59
N ASP A 415 23.77 9.58 51.11
CA ASP A 415 22.57 9.68 51.97
C ASP A 415 21.24 9.27 51.31
N THR A 416 21.08 9.31 49.97
CA THR A 416 19.77 9.00 49.31
C THR A 416 19.80 8.42 47.89
N GLY A 417 20.95 8.18 47.26
CA GLY A 417 20.97 7.81 45.82
C GLY A 417 21.10 6.32 45.56
N MET A 418 20.22 5.85 44.68
CA MET A 418 20.15 4.48 44.17
C MET A 418 21.03 4.27 42.93
N GLU A 419 21.65 5.33 42.40
CA GLU A 419 22.46 5.25 41.20
C GLU A 419 23.96 5.34 41.53
N PRO A 420 24.83 4.66 40.77
CA PRO A 420 26.27 4.67 40.98
C PRO A 420 26.94 6.03 40.70
N GLY A 421 26.19 7.09 40.40
CA GLY A 421 26.69 8.36 39.88
C GLY A 421 27.27 8.23 38.48
N SER A 422 27.50 9.35 37.80
CA SER A 422 28.07 9.37 36.44
C SER A 422 29.43 10.05 36.44
N CYS A 423 30.38 9.52 35.66
CA CYS A 423 31.67 10.16 35.46
C CYS A 423 31.48 11.38 34.56
N ARG A 424 31.80 12.55 35.10
CA ARG A 424 31.71 13.83 34.41
C ARG A 424 33.12 14.36 34.17
N ASP A 425 33.34 14.90 32.98
CA ASP A 425 34.59 15.60 32.66
C ASP A 425 34.75 16.81 33.58
N CYS A 426 35.94 16.95 34.15
CA CYS A 426 36.24 18.05 35.05
C CYS A 426 36.15 19.39 34.31
N ALA A 427 35.45 20.37 34.90
CA ALA A 427 35.33 21.69 34.29
C ALA A 427 36.71 22.37 34.16
N PRO A 428 37.02 23.01 33.01
CA PRO A 428 38.31 23.66 32.80
C PRO A 428 38.52 24.80 33.82
N CYS A 429 39.70 24.84 34.43
CA CYS A 429 40.07 25.93 35.34
C CYS A 429 40.36 27.24 34.57
N PRO A 430 40.19 28.41 35.21
CA PRO A 430 40.61 29.69 34.64
C PRO A 430 42.12 29.70 34.29
N ALA A 431 42.52 30.53 33.33
CA ALA A 431 43.91 30.62 32.89
C ALA A 431 44.86 30.97 34.07
N GLY A 432 45.92 30.17 34.27
CA GLY A 432 46.86 30.29 35.39
C GLY A 432 46.59 29.34 36.56
N GLU A 433 45.59 28.48 36.44
CA GLU A 433 45.27 27.41 37.41
C GLU A 433 45.14 26.07 36.69
N PHE A 434 45.46 24.99 37.41
CA PHE A 434 45.22 23.63 36.95
C PHE A 434 44.53 22.82 38.04
N ARG A 435 43.81 21.79 37.64
CA ARG A 435 42.97 21.02 38.54
C ARG A 435 43.75 19.82 39.06
N GLU A 436 44.13 19.83 40.35
CA GLU A 436 44.70 18.65 41.01
C GLU A 436 43.61 17.77 41.61
N GLN A 437 43.91 16.46 41.67
CA GLN A 437 43.04 15.46 42.30
C GLN A 437 41.65 15.34 41.67
N CYS A 438 41.52 15.68 40.37
CA CYS A 438 40.31 15.37 39.62
C CYS A 438 40.33 13.92 39.11
N SER A 439 40.14 13.00 40.05
CA SER A 439 39.97 11.58 39.78
C SER A 439 39.13 10.93 40.88
N GLY A 440 38.50 9.80 40.56
CA GLY A 440 37.61 9.12 41.50
C GLY A 440 36.36 9.94 41.83
N LEU A 441 36.25 10.43 43.07
CA LEU A 441 35.04 11.07 43.64
C LEU A 441 35.20 12.58 43.89
N ALA A 442 36.40 13.13 43.71
CA ALA A 442 36.65 14.55 43.92
C ALA A 442 36.60 15.29 42.59
N GLU A 443 35.82 16.37 42.51
CA GLU A 443 35.84 17.32 41.38
C GLU A 443 37.21 17.97 41.17
N GLY A 444 38.16 17.72 42.07
CA GLY A 444 39.45 18.39 42.13
C GLY A 444 39.28 19.87 42.45
N GLU A 445 40.33 20.48 42.98
CA GLU A 445 40.36 21.93 43.18
C GLU A 445 41.27 22.55 42.12
N CYS A 446 40.82 23.67 41.55
CA CYS A 446 41.70 24.51 40.75
C CYS A 446 42.72 25.12 41.71
N VAL A 447 43.94 24.60 41.64
CA VAL A 447 45.05 25.14 42.41
C VAL A 447 45.86 26.05 41.51
N ALA A 448 46.33 27.15 42.09
CA ALA A 448 47.25 28.04 41.40
C ALA A 448 48.47 27.24 40.96
N CYS A 449 48.82 27.39 39.69
CA CYS A 449 50.04 26.82 39.12
C CYS A 449 51.22 27.20 40.02
N HIS A 450 51.95 26.21 40.53
CA HIS A 450 53.01 26.47 41.50
C HIS A 450 54.10 27.35 40.87
N ASP A 451 54.50 28.43 41.54
CA ASP A 451 55.50 29.33 40.99
C ASP A 451 56.82 28.59 40.71
N CYS A 452 57.30 28.72 39.48
CA CYS A 452 58.63 28.20 39.13
C CYS A 452 59.71 29.12 39.73
N PRO A 453 60.80 28.56 40.27
CA PRO A 453 61.90 29.33 40.80
C PRO A 453 62.55 30.19 39.70
N THR A 454 63.12 31.33 40.09
CA THR A 454 63.72 32.34 39.20
C THR A 454 64.67 31.69 38.17
N GLY A 455 64.44 31.95 36.88
CA GLY A 455 65.17 31.31 35.77
C GLY A 455 64.41 30.18 35.07
N SER A 456 63.19 29.87 35.53
CA SER A 456 62.22 29.01 34.84
C SER A 456 60.82 29.59 34.96
N TYR A 457 59.99 29.38 33.95
CA TYR A 457 58.57 29.74 33.97
C TYR A 457 57.72 28.51 33.67
N ARG A 458 56.46 28.53 34.11
CA ARG A 458 55.58 27.38 33.94
C ARG A 458 54.85 27.45 32.60
N ASP A 459 55.13 26.48 31.72
CA ASP A 459 54.46 26.35 30.42
C ASP A 459 53.45 25.20 30.44
N GLY A 460 52.35 25.37 29.71
CA GLY A 460 51.30 24.35 29.57
C GLY A 460 50.44 24.11 30.83
N CYS A 461 50.52 24.96 31.86
CA CYS A 461 49.67 24.83 33.05
C CYS A 461 48.24 25.26 32.76
N SER A 462 47.38 24.29 32.43
CA SER A 462 45.96 24.51 32.15
C SER A 462 45.18 23.20 32.22
N MET A 463 43.88 23.31 32.51
CA MET A 463 42.93 22.20 32.60
C MET A 463 43.38 21.14 33.63
N LEU A 464 43.93 20.00 33.19
CA LEU A 464 44.38 18.90 34.05
C LEU A 464 45.92 18.80 34.15
N ASN A 465 46.64 19.61 33.39
CA ASN A 465 48.09 19.54 33.34
C ASN A 465 48.68 20.53 34.35
N PRO A 466 49.48 20.08 35.35
CA PRO A 466 50.24 20.98 36.21
C PRO A 466 51.12 21.97 35.44
N GLY A 467 51.40 21.72 34.17
CA GLY A 467 52.45 22.40 33.44
C GLY A 467 53.81 22.01 34.00
N GLU A 468 54.85 22.22 33.21
CA GLU A 468 56.21 21.97 33.66
C GLU A 468 56.97 23.28 33.77
N CYS A 469 57.89 23.36 34.75
CA CYS A 469 58.80 24.49 34.84
C CYS A 469 59.82 24.36 33.72
N VAL A 470 59.59 25.08 32.63
CA VAL A 470 60.49 25.12 31.51
C VAL A 470 61.53 26.19 31.79
N GLY A 471 62.80 25.85 31.59
CA GLY A 471 63.89 26.81 31.72
C GLY A 471 63.66 27.97 30.75
N CYS A 472 63.79 29.20 31.23
CA CYS A 472 63.58 30.37 30.37
C CYS A 472 64.58 30.29 29.23
N GLY A 473 64.08 30.32 28.00
CA GLY A 473 64.94 30.30 26.82
C GLY A 473 65.93 31.46 26.87
N PRO A 474 67.20 31.26 26.47
CA PRO A 474 68.18 32.34 26.45
C PRO A 474 67.63 33.49 25.60
N CYS A 475 67.72 34.71 26.12
CA CYS A 475 67.39 35.87 25.31
C CYS A 475 68.36 35.97 24.13
N PRO A 476 67.91 36.54 23.00
CA PRO A 476 68.80 36.85 21.89
C PRO A 476 70.00 37.67 22.35
N LYS A 477 71.13 37.54 21.64
CA LYS A 477 72.40 38.20 21.95
C LYS A 477 72.20 39.70 22.21
N ASP A 478 72.86 40.23 23.25
CA ASP A 478 72.80 41.61 23.76
C ASP A 478 71.49 42.01 24.48
N GLN A 479 70.73 41.01 24.95
CA GLN A 479 69.59 41.20 25.84
C GLN A 479 69.70 40.26 27.03
N TYR A 480 69.23 40.72 28.19
CA TYR A 480 69.08 39.87 29.36
C TYR A 480 67.61 39.79 29.75
N ARG A 481 67.20 38.66 30.32
CA ARG A 481 65.80 38.39 30.65
C ARG A 481 65.49 38.93 32.03
N GLU A 482 64.53 39.83 32.12
CA GLU A 482 64.02 40.33 33.40
C GLU A 482 62.60 39.79 33.64
N GLY A 483 62.30 39.45 34.89
CA GLY A 483 60.97 38.98 35.28
C GLY A 483 60.63 37.53 34.92
N CYS A 484 61.60 36.68 34.54
CA CYS A 484 61.33 35.27 34.29
C CYS A 484 61.25 34.45 35.58
N SER A 485 60.05 34.38 36.14
CA SER A 485 59.71 33.63 37.35
C SER A 485 58.19 33.43 37.42
N GLY A 486 57.73 32.37 38.09
CA GLY A 486 56.29 32.10 38.21
C GLY A 486 55.69 31.59 36.90
N VAL A 487 54.63 32.25 36.42
CA VAL A 487 53.93 31.90 35.16
C VAL A 487 54.37 32.73 33.95
N GLU A 488 55.15 33.79 34.16
CA GLU A 488 55.58 34.65 33.07
C GLU A 488 56.95 34.24 32.54
N GLU A 489 57.05 34.06 31.23
CA GLU A 489 58.29 33.77 30.51
C GLU A 489 59.35 34.89 30.66
N GLY A 490 59.00 36.01 31.30
CA GLY A 490 59.86 37.18 31.44
C GLY A 490 60.13 37.85 30.10
N THR A 491 60.52 39.11 30.14
CA THR A 491 60.77 39.89 28.91
C THR A 491 62.26 40.09 28.70
N CYS A 492 62.72 39.90 27.47
CA CYS A 492 64.09 40.21 27.09
C CYS A 492 64.24 41.73 26.97
N VAL A 493 65.08 42.31 27.84
CA VAL A 493 65.42 43.73 27.83
C VAL A 493 66.85 43.91 27.32
N ALA A 494 67.04 44.92 26.48
CA ALA A 494 68.32 45.19 25.85
C ALA A 494 69.38 45.61 26.87
N CYS A 495 70.58 45.04 26.75
CA CYS A 495 71.73 45.40 27.56
C CYS A 495 72.14 46.85 27.29
N ALA A 496 72.44 47.60 28.35
CA ALA A 496 72.87 48.98 28.22
C ALA A 496 74.24 49.08 27.53
N LYS A 497 74.39 49.97 26.54
CA LYS A 497 75.66 50.16 25.83
C LYS A 497 76.74 50.81 26.70
N CYS A 498 78.00 50.48 26.45
CA CYS A 498 79.17 51.12 27.05
C CYS A 498 79.71 52.21 26.10
N ASP A 499 80.49 53.18 26.62
CA ASP A 499 81.11 54.20 25.77
C ASP A 499 82.24 53.60 24.90
N GLY A 500 82.42 54.14 23.69
CA GLY A 500 82.99 53.47 22.50
C GLY A 500 84.43 52.95 22.48
N ASP A 501 85.11 52.85 23.63
CA ASP A 501 86.43 52.21 23.76
C ASP A 501 86.41 51.02 24.75
N SER A 502 85.21 50.55 25.11
CA SER A 502 84.99 49.47 26.08
C SER A 502 83.77 48.64 25.72
N PHE A 503 83.83 47.34 26.00
CA PHE A 503 82.81 46.36 25.75
C PHE A 503 82.20 45.81 27.04
N ARG A 504 80.90 45.58 27.08
CA ARG A 504 80.19 45.01 28.24
C ARG A 504 80.39 43.50 28.26
N ASP A 505 81.12 43.03 29.25
CA ASP A 505 81.38 41.62 29.48
C ASP A 505 80.32 41.03 30.42
N GLY A 506 79.85 39.83 30.09
CA GLY A 506 78.89 39.08 30.91
C GLY A 506 77.42 39.52 30.86
N CYS A 507 76.97 40.35 29.90
CA CYS A 507 75.53 40.59 29.73
C CYS A 507 74.87 39.46 28.93
N GLY A 508 73.93 38.73 29.55
CA GLY A 508 73.23 37.63 28.90
C GLY A 508 72.69 36.60 29.89
N GLY A 509 71.58 35.95 29.52
CA GLY A 509 70.82 35.10 30.44
C GLY A 509 70.01 35.96 31.41
N GLY A 510 70.36 35.94 32.70
CA GLY A 510 69.69 36.71 33.76
C GLY A 510 70.49 37.89 34.32
N ASP A 511 71.68 38.18 33.78
CA ASP A 511 72.62 39.16 34.36
C ASP A 511 72.89 40.32 33.40
N SER A 512 73.04 41.54 33.94
CA SER A 512 73.06 42.79 33.16
C SER A 512 74.46 43.24 32.68
N GLY A 513 75.53 42.54 33.07
CA GLY A 513 76.94 42.73 32.64
C GLY A 513 77.63 44.04 33.07
N GLU A 514 78.97 44.12 32.95
CA GLU A 514 79.81 45.31 33.27
C GLU A 514 80.80 45.69 32.13
N CYS A 515 81.17 46.98 31.98
CA CYS A 515 81.98 47.50 30.85
C CYS A 515 83.52 47.42 31.02
N THR A 516 84.27 46.96 30.00
CA THR A 516 85.72 46.65 30.02
C THR A 516 86.49 47.02 28.71
N PRO A 517 87.76 47.50 28.67
CA PRO A 517 88.43 48.00 27.44
C PRO A 517 88.98 46.97 26.41
N CYS A 518 89.16 47.36 25.13
CA CYS A 518 89.52 46.46 23.98
C CYS A 518 90.99 46.45 23.44
N ALA A 519 91.36 45.43 22.61
CA ALA A 519 92.68 45.16 21.98
C ALA A 519 92.77 45.42 20.43
N SER A 520 93.94 45.26 19.72
CA SER A 520 94.11 45.62 18.26
C SER A 520 95.17 44.81 17.42
N CYS A 521 94.95 44.62 16.08
CA CYS A 521 95.63 43.66 15.13
C CYS A 521 96.76 44.19 14.18
N GLY A 522 97.64 43.32 13.62
CA GLY A 522 98.84 43.65 12.80
C GLY A 522 98.86 43.27 11.29
N GLU A 523 99.92 43.63 10.53
CA GLU A 523 100.04 43.37 9.06
C GLU A 523 100.23 41.88 8.72
N GLY A 524 99.44 41.36 7.76
CA GLY A 524 99.35 39.92 7.43
C GLY A 524 98.29 39.17 8.26
N GLN A 525 97.77 39.85 9.28
CA GLN A 525 96.62 39.43 10.03
C GLN A 525 95.42 40.29 9.68
N TYR A 526 94.26 39.67 9.67
CA TYR A 526 92.99 40.34 9.58
C TYR A 526 92.29 40.26 10.93
N GLU A 527 91.38 41.19 11.15
CA GLU A 527 90.61 41.30 12.38
C GLU A 527 89.46 40.33 12.20
N THR A 528 89.54 39.19 12.86
CA THR A 528 88.45 38.22 12.85
C THR A 528 87.24 38.79 13.57
N LYS A 529 87.45 39.79 14.44
CA LYS A 529 86.39 40.45 15.18
C LYS A 529 86.83 41.81 15.68
N ALA A 530 86.06 42.85 15.33
CA ALA A 530 86.28 44.18 15.85
C ALA A 530 85.74 44.34 17.27
N CYS A 531 86.38 45.21 18.06
CA CYS A 531 85.84 45.62 19.34
C CYS A 531 84.45 46.23 19.16
N SER A 532 83.50 45.85 20.01
CA SER A 532 82.14 46.37 20.00
C SER A 532 81.68 46.68 21.42
N ASP A 533 80.46 47.24 21.57
CA ASP A 533 79.88 47.55 22.88
C ASP A 533 79.76 46.32 23.83
N PHE A 534 80.00 45.08 23.36
CA PHE A 534 79.85 43.81 24.11
C PHE A 534 80.94 42.75 23.86
N GLU A 535 81.91 42.98 22.96
CA GLU A 535 82.96 41.99 22.65
C GLU A 535 84.32 42.63 22.39
N ASN A 536 85.40 42.00 22.85
CA ASN A 536 86.78 42.41 22.58
C ASN A 536 87.21 42.10 21.13
N ALA A 537 88.27 42.76 20.65
CA ALA A 537 88.81 42.53 19.31
C ALA A 537 89.74 41.30 19.23
N GLU A 538 89.65 40.53 18.14
CA GLU A 538 90.44 39.31 17.87
C GLU A 538 91.05 39.31 16.45
N CYS A 539 92.22 38.67 16.29
CA CYS A 539 93.06 38.75 15.08
C CYS A 539 93.60 37.39 14.60
N ALA A 540 93.59 37.11 13.29
CA ALA A 540 94.12 35.86 12.70
C ALA A 540 94.88 36.08 11.37
N ASP A 541 95.68 35.08 10.95
CA ASP A 541 96.56 35.16 9.77
C ASP A 541 95.83 34.84 8.44
N CYS A 542 96.06 35.65 7.39
CA CYS A 542 95.40 35.50 6.08
C CYS A 542 95.68 34.15 5.39
N SER A 543 96.79 33.47 5.70
CA SER A 543 97.16 32.18 5.09
C SER A 543 96.33 30.99 5.58
N LEU A 544 95.53 31.19 6.63
CA LEU A 544 94.61 30.21 7.20
C LEU A 544 93.22 30.26 6.55
N LEU A 545 92.97 31.22 5.65
CA LEU A 545 91.70 31.36 4.95
C LEU A 545 91.54 30.26 3.89
N ALA A 546 90.47 29.49 4.01
CA ALA A 546 90.12 28.43 3.07
C ALA A 546 89.96 28.98 1.64
N SER A 547 90.41 28.20 0.64
CA SER A 547 90.06 28.39 -0.76
C SER A 547 88.54 28.51 -0.90
N CYS A 548 88.05 29.47 -1.69
CA CYS A 548 86.61 29.71 -1.80
C CYS A 548 85.87 28.44 -2.24
N ALA A 549 84.67 28.25 -1.68
CA ALA A 549 83.83 27.10 -1.94
C ALA A 549 83.48 26.97 -3.43
N THR A 550 83.22 25.75 -3.91
CA THR A 550 82.65 25.52 -5.24
C THR A 550 81.38 26.37 -5.38
N GLY A 551 81.39 27.35 -6.29
CA GLY A 551 80.38 28.41 -6.39
C GLY A 551 80.89 29.84 -6.10
N MET A 552 82.16 30.04 -5.72
CA MET A 552 82.70 31.37 -5.35
C MET A 552 84.21 31.56 -5.67
N PHE A 553 84.71 32.82 -5.72
CA PHE A 553 86.13 33.17 -6.03
C PHE A 553 86.72 34.38 -5.22
N ARG A 554 88.01 34.42 -4.77
CA ARG A 554 88.52 35.38 -3.71
C ARG A 554 89.29 36.63 -4.17
N SER A 555 89.14 37.79 -3.47
CA SER A 555 89.89 39.06 -3.68
C SER A 555 90.10 39.93 -2.38
N GLY A 556 91.36 40.21 -1.95
CA GLY A 556 91.74 41.38 -1.09
C GLY A 556 92.08 41.30 0.44
N CYS A 557 92.96 40.43 0.97
CA CYS A 557 93.25 40.29 2.45
C CYS A 557 94.47 41.09 3.04
N GLY A 558 94.34 41.72 4.24
CA GLY A 558 95.37 42.29 5.17
C GLY A 558 94.97 43.53 6.04
N LYS A 559 95.66 43.84 7.17
CA LYS A 559 95.47 45.02 8.09
C LYS A 559 94.08 45.15 8.72
N GLY A 560 93.57 44.04 9.24
CA GLY A 560 92.19 44.00 9.73
C GLY A 560 91.19 43.46 8.70
N ALA A 561 91.49 43.41 7.40
CA ALA A 561 90.53 42.96 6.37
C ALA A 561 90.83 41.56 5.80
N GLU A 562 89.80 40.71 5.61
CA GLU A 562 89.92 39.30 5.18
C GLU A 562 90.07 39.06 3.66
N GLY A 563 89.70 40.03 2.82
CA GLY A 563 89.46 39.78 1.39
C GLY A 563 88.26 38.86 1.13
N VAL A 564 87.50 39.13 0.08
CA VAL A 564 86.14 38.62 -0.10
C VAL A 564 86.08 37.53 -1.17
N CYS A 565 85.42 36.40 -0.87
CA CYS A 565 84.98 35.43 -1.88
C CYS A 565 83.70 35.94 -2.55
N GLU A 566 83.76 36.30 -3.82
CA GLU A 566 82.62 36.72 -4.62
C GLU A 566 81.85 35.52 -5.18
N THR A 567 80.53 35.59 -5.08
CA THR A 567 79.58 34.55 -5.48
C THR A 567 79.28 34.55 -6.96
N CYS A 568 79.17 33.34 -7.51
CA CYS A 568 78.58 33.15 -8.81
C CYS A 568 77.08 33.40 -8.76
N ALA A 569 76.57 34.30 -9.59
CA ALA A 569 75.17 34.73 -9.58
C ALA A 569 74.19 33.55 -9.76
N GLU A 570 73.01 33.57 -9.14
CA GLU A 570 72.06 32.45 -9.23
C GLU A 570 71.39 32.35 -10.61
N CYS A 571 70.90 31.15 -10.93
CA CYS A 571 70.11 30.89 -12.13
C CYS A 571 68.61 30.94 -11.77
N GLU A 572 67.76 31.40 -12.69
CA GLU A 572 66.31 31.48 -12.47
C GLU A 572 65.67 30.09 -12.26
N ALA A 573 64.57 30.05 -11.49
CA ALA A 573 63.88 28.84 -11.08
C ALA A 573 63.58 27.90 -12.27
N GLY A 574 63.99 26.64 -12.15
CA GLY A 574 63.98 25.66 -13.25
C GLY A 574 65.34 25.42 -13.91
N SER A 575 66.44 25.98 -13.38
CA SER A 575 67.82 25.80 -13.85
C SER A 575 68.85 25.71 -12.71
N TYR A 576 69.96 24.99 -12.91
CA TYR A 576 71.08 24.86 -11.95
C TYR A 576 72.45 25.19 -12.58
N ARG A 577 73.45 25.63 -11.78
CA ARG A 577 74.73 26.19 -12.28
C ARG A 577 75.89 25.18 -12.29
N VAL A 578 76.72 25.17 -13.33
CA VAL A 578 77.95 24.33 -13.44
C VAL A 578 79.22 25.16 -13.71
N GLY A 579 80.32 24.77 -13.05
CA GLY A 579 81.69 25.24 -13.34
C GLY A 579 82.16 26.53 -12.66
N CYS A 580 81.77 26.80 -11.41
CA CYS A 580 82.26 27.95 -10.65
C CYS A 580 83.21 27.52 -9.50
N GLU A 581 84.50 27.89 -9.55
CA GLU A 581 85.49 27.64 -8.48
C GLU A 581 86.81 28.41 -8.71
N GLY A 582 87.55 28.69 -7.63
CA GLY A 582 88.90 29.27 -7.67
C GLY A 582 88.91 30.79 -7.88
N GLU A 583 89.31 31.25 -9.07
CA GLU A 583 89.26 32.66 -9.53
C GLU A 583 88.18 32.86 -10.64
N SER A 584 87.30 31.88 -10.91
CA SER A 584 86.40 31.83 -12.10
C SER A 584 84.90 31.69 -11.76
N SER A 585 83.99 32.26 -12.58
CA SER A 585 82.58 32.54 -12.20
C SER A 585 81.41 31.71 -12.81
N GLY A 586 81.62 30.64 -13.61
CA GLY A 586 80.61 29.60 -14.01
C GLY A 586 79.37 29.97 -14.88
N THR A 587 78.56 28.96 -15.32
CA THR A 587 77.40 29.09 -16.28
C THR A 587 76.14 28.24 -15.92
N CYS A 588 74.91 28.68 -16.28
CA CYS A 588 73.60 28.06 -15.92
C CYS A 588 73.01 27.09 -16.97
N VAL A 589 72.39 25.98 -16.54
CA VAL A 589 71.70 24.97 -17.39
C VAL A 589 70.34 24.51 -16.81
N PRO A 590 69.31 24.19 -17.64
CA PRO A 590 67.95 23.87 -17.16
C PRO A 590 67.80 22.50 -16.46
N CYS A 591 66.90 22.40 -15.47
CA CYS A 591 66.52 21.17 -14.77
C CYS A 591 65.81 20.21 -15.74
N SER A 592 66.15 18.91 -15.69
CA SER A 592 65.45 17.87 -16.47
C SER A 592 64.10 17.52 -15.85
N THR A 593 63.07 17.30 -16.66
CA THR A 593 61.77 16.77 -16.19
C THR A 593 61.86 15.29 -15.85
N CYS A 594 61.32 14.88 -14.69
CA CYS A 594 61.14 13.46 -14.36
C CYS A 594 60.25 12.79 -15.42
N ALA A 595 60.59 11.57 -15.82
CA ALA A 595 59.80 10.83 -16.81
C ALA A 595 58.36 10.62 -16.29
N ALA A 596 57.37 10.68 -17.20
CA ALA A 596 55.93 10.71 -16.92
C ALA A 596 55.33 9.40 -16.33
N ASN A 597 55.97 8.83 -15.31
CA ASN A 597 55.53 7.62 -14.60
C ASN A 597 55.68 7.80 -13.08
N ARG A 598 54.73 8.50 -12.46
CA ARG A 598 54.46 8.44 -11.01
C ARG A 598 55.62 8.88 -10.10
N THR A 599 56.38 9.88 -10.53
CA THR A 599 57.41 10.52 -9.71
C THR A 599 57.28 12.04 -9.74
N TYR A 600 57.55 12.71 -8.62
CA TYR A 600 57.59 14.17 -8.53
C TYR A 600 59.01 14.64 -8.17
N LEU A 601 59.40 15.81 -8.70
CA LEU A 601 60.73 16.39 -8.55
C LEU A 601 60.82 17.13 -7.21
N HIS A 602 61.58 16.57 -6.27
CA HIS A 602 61.84 17.18 -4.98
C HIS A 602 63.26 17.79 -4.96
N GLY A 603 63.35 19.10 -4.74
CA GLY A 603 64.61 19.82 -4.49
C GLY A 603 65.51 20.16 -5.70
N CYS A 604 64.97 20.56 -6.87
CA CYS A 604 65.79 21.13 -7.97
C CYS A 604 65.93 22.65 -7.84
N GLU A 605 66.98 23.11 -7.16
CA GLU A 605 67.37 24.53 -7.05
C GLU A 605 68.86 24.71 -6.72
N GLY A 606 69.40 25.89 -7.06
CA GLY A 606 70.80 26.26 -6.78
C GLY A 606 71.83 25.44 -7.58
N VAL A 607 72.57 24.57 -6.88
CA VAL A 607 73.57 23.65 -7.47
C VAL A 607 73.06 22.21 -7.56
N SER A 608 71.86 21.94 -7.04
CA SER A 608 71.27 20.61 -6.98
C SER A 608 70.43 20.33 -8.23
N PRO A 609 70.70 19.24 -8.97
CA PRO A 609 69.85 18.85 -10.11
C PRO A 609 68.48 18.27 -9.69
N GLY A 610 68.16 18.17 -8.39
CA GLY A 610 66.91 17.60 -7.85
C GLY A 610 66.84 16.07 -7.93
N GLN A 611 65.89 15.48 -7.19
CA GLN A 611 65.65 14.02 -7.18
C GLN A 611 64.17 13.69 -7.42
N CYS A 612 63.90 12.68 -8.23
CA CYS A 612 62.54 12.19 -8.49
C CYS A 612 62.14 11.17 -7.40
N LEU A 613 61.07 11.45 -6.64
CA LEU A 613 60.50 10.58 -5.62
C LEU A 613 59.18 9.96 -6.09
N SER A 614 58.89 8.72 -5.68
CA SER A 614 57.66 8.01 -6.02
C SER A 614 56.43 8.55 -5.28
N CYS A 615 55.29 8.61 -5.97
CA CYS A 615 54.01 9.01 -5.38
C CYS A 615 53.55 8.07 -4.25
N PRO A 616 52.80 8.56 -3.23
CA PRO A 616 52.18 7.73 -2.19
C PRO A 616 51.16 6.76 -2.80
N VAL A 617 51.10 5.53 -2.28
CA VAL A 617 50.08 4.53 -2.66
C VAL A 617 48.91 4.64 -1.68
N CYS A 618 47.69 4.84 -2.19
CA CYS A 618 46.48 4.91 -1.38
C CYS A 618 45.91 3.51 -1.11
N ASP A 619 45.37 3.30 0.08
CA ASP A 619 44.73 2.05 0.51
C ASP A 619 43.38 1.81 -0.22
N GLU A 620 42.87 0.58 -0.12
CA GLU A 620 41.60 0.16 -0.72
C GLU A 620 40.44 1.08 -0.26
N GLY A 621 39.67 1.62 -1.20
CA GLY A 621 38.62 2.61 -0.93
C GLY A 621 39.03 4.09 -1.01
N SER A 622 40.28 4.39 -1.36
CA SER A 622 40.76 5.75 -1.68
C SER A 622 41.57 5.80 -2.98
N PHE A 623 41.59 6.95 -3.66
CA PHE A 623 42.37 7.14 -4.89
C PHE A 623 43.29 8.36 -4.82
N SER A 624 44.41 8.31 -5.53
CA SER A 624 45.41 9.39 -5.59
C SER A 624 45.02 10.45 -6.62
N LYS A 625 45.02 11.73 -6.22
CA LYS A 625 44.77 12.89 -7.11
C LYS A 625 45.91 13.90 -7.00
N GLY A 626 46.40 14.39 -8.15
CA GLY A 626 47.35 15.49 -8.23
C GLY A 626 48.82 15.17 -7.98
N CYS A 627 49.27 13.92 -8.17
CA CYS A 627 50.71 13.60 -8.10
C CYS A 627 51.38 13.74 -9.49
N GLU A 628 51.82 14.96 -9.82
CA GLU A 628 52.66 15.23 -10.99
C GLU A 628 53.53 16.48 -10.82
N GLY A 629 54.65 16.53 -11.56
CA GLY A 629 55.56 17.67 -11.56
C GLY A 629 56.27 17.88 -10.22
N SER A 630 55.87 18.92 -9.48
CA SER A 630 56.44 19.31 -8.18
C SER A 630 55.52 19.02 -6.98
N HIS A 631 54.38 18.36 -7.19
CA HIS A 631 53.36 18.13 -6.15
C HIS A 631 53.26 16.65 -5.78
N ALA A 632 53.18 16.35 -4.48
CA ALA A 632 53.16 14.99 -3.93
C ALA A 632 51.79 14.28 -4.02
N GLY A 633 50.73 14.97 -4.47
CA GLY A 633 49.35 14.45 -4.52
C GLY A 633 48.69 14.23 -3.14
N ALA A 634 47.40 13.85 -3.14
CA ALA A 634 46.62 13.49 -1.95
C ALA A 634 45.74 12.26 -2.20
N CYS A 635 45.45 11.47 -1.16
CA CYS A 635 44.48 10.36 -1.21
C CYS A 635 43.08 10.88 -0.88
N ILE A 636 42.12 10.64 -1.76
CA ILE A 636 40.73 11.06 -1.62
C ILE A 636 39.86 9.81 -1.42
N SER A 637 38.97 9.86 -0.42
CA SER A 637 38.02 8.79 -0.12
C SER A 637 37.01 8.63 -1.28
N CYS A 638 36.82 7.39 -1.73
CA CYS A 638 35.82 7.06 -2.74
C CYS A 638 34.38 7.33 -2.26
N ALA A 639 34.12 7.22 -0.94
CA ALA A 639 32.80 7.42 -0.35
C ALA A 639 32.42 8.91 -0.19
N GLU A 640 33.42 9.80 -0.04
CA GLU A 640 33.19 11.24 0.14
C GLU A 640 33.09 11.99 -1.20
N HIS A 641 33.23 11.29 -2.32
CA HIS A 641 33.13 11.85 -3.67
C HIS A 641 31.82 11.42 -4.35
N PRO A 642 30.69 12.09 -4.06
CA PRO A 642 29.37 11.65 -4.51
C PRO A 642 29.27 11.61 -6.04
N CYS A 643 28.48 10.66 -6.53
CA CYS A 643 28.00 10.60 -7.90
C CYS A 643 26.64 11.32 -8.02
N PRO A 644 26.18 11.66 -9.23
CA PRO A 644 24.79 12.04 -9.47
C PRO A 644 23.80 10.97 -8.97
N ASP A 645 22.54 11.33 -8.73
CA ASP A 645 21.48 10.38 -8.36
C ASP A 645 21.45 9.18 -9.34
N ASN A 646 21.23 7.97 -8.83
CA ASN A 646 21.25 6.70 -9.57
C ASN A 646 22.60 6.28 -10.19
N HIS A 647 23.73 6.81 -9.72
CA HIS A 647 25.06 6.41 -10.18
C HIS A 647 25.94 5.87 -9.04
N GLU A 648 26.64 4.77 -9.28
CA GLU A 648 27.61 4.18 -8.36
C GLU A 648 29.02 4.37 -8.90
N ARG A 649 29.96 4.72 -8.02
CA ARG A 649 31.35 4.94 -8.39
C ARG A 649 32.09 3.60 -8.46
N VAL A 650 32.08 2.96 -9.63
CA VAL A 650 32.81 1.70 -9.85
C VAL A 650 34.25 1.94 -10.27
N GLY A 651 35.12 1.00 -9.87
CA GLY A 651 36.54 1.05 -10.19
C GLY A 651 37.30 2.17 -9.48
N CYS A 652 36.78 2.67 -8.35
CA CYS A 652 37.50 3.64 -7.52
C CYS A 652 38.48 2.94 -6.58
N GLY A 653 39.75 3.33 -6.65
CA GLY A 653 40.82 2.75 -5.82
C GLY A 653 42.21 2.91 -6.43
N GLY A 654 43.21 3.15 -5.57
CA GLY A 654 44.61 3.30 -5.98
C GLY A 654 44.85 4.57 -6.80
N GLU A 655 44.83 4.46 -8.14
CA GLU A 655 45.02 5.59 -9.07
C GLU A 655 43.76 5.97 -9.83
N ALA A 656 42.71 5.18 -9.72
CA ALA A 656 41.46 5.43 -10.42
C ALA A 656 40.50 6.18 -9.50
N GLU A 657 40.09 7.39 -9.93
CA GLU A 657 38.97 8.17 -9.35
C GLU A 657 37.63 7.43 -9.40
N GLY A 658 37.60 6.27 -10.08
CA GLY A 658 36.38 5.58 -10.43
C GLY A 658 35.58 6.37 -11.45
N VAL A 659 34.71 5.66 -12.17
CA VAL A 659 33.71 6.30 -13.02
C VAL A 659 32.39 6.17 -12.29
N CYS A 660 31.63 7.26 -12.24
CA CYS A 660 30.20 7.16 -11.91
C CYS A 660 29.55 6.43 -13.08
N VAL A 661 29.36 5.13 -12.93
CA VAL A 661 28.48 4.40 -13.85
C VAL A 661 27.09 4.52 -13.30
N GLN A 662 26.11 4.54 -14.19
CA GLN A 662 24.74 4.43 -13.76
C GLN A 662 24.62 3.12 -12.99
N SER A 663 24.25 3.24 -11.72
CA SER A 663 23.95 2.09 -10.90
C SER A 663 22.63 1.58 -11.43
N TRP A 664 22.68 0.53 -12.24
CA TRP A 664 21.49 -0.26 -12.58
C TRP A 664 21.01 -1.09 -11.38
N ILE A 665 21.27 -0.63 -10.14
CA ILE A 665 20.55 -1.11 -8.97
C ILE A 665 19.10 -0.64 -9.18
N PRO A 666 18.14 -1.55 -9.30
CA PRO A 666 16.76 -1.18 -9.52
C PRO A 666 16.26 -0.40 -8.30
N VAL A 667 16.19 0.92 -8.43
CA VAL A 667 15.31 1.74 -7.59
C VAL A 667 13.91 1.56 -8.15
N TYR A 668 13.39 0.34 -8.02
CA TYR A 668 11.98 0.09 -8.25
C TYR A 668 11.31 0.26 -6.89
N PRO A 669 10.59 1.36 -6.65
CA PRO A 669 9.74 1.39 -5.46
C PRO A 669 8.79 0.20 -5.56
N PRO A 670 8.63 -0.61 -4.51
CA PRO A 670 7.56 -1.61 -4.49
C PRO A 670 6.22 -0.93 -4.82
N PRO A 671 5.22 -1.66 -5.31
CA PRO A 671 3.87 -1.12 -5.42
C PRO A 671 3.49 -0.33 -4.17
N GLU A 672 3.01 0.89 -4.34
CA GLU A 672 2.63 1.77 -3.23
C GLU A 672 1.17 1.53 -2.86
N ASP A 673 0.93 1.22 -1.59
CA ASP A 673 -0.41 1.01 -1.07
C ASP A 673 -1.04 2.37 -0.74
N ILE A 674 -2.16 2.68 -1.40
CA ILE A 674 -2.84 3.98 -1.30
C ILE A 674 -3.99 3.89 -0.31
N ARG A 675 -3.77 4.44 0.88
CA ARG A 675 -4.77 4.53 1.95
C ARG A 675 -5.56 5.83 1.84
N PHE A 676 -6.49 5.84 0.89
CA PHE A 676 -7.33 7.01 0.62
C PHE A 676 -8.01 7.61 1.87
N ALA A 677 -8.35 6.78 2.87
CA ALA A 677 -8.94 7.26 4.13
C ALA A 677 -7.95 8.05 5.01
N GLU A 678 -6.68 7.62 5.06
CA GLU A 678 -5.60 8.25 5.82
C GLU A 678 -5.10 9.54 5.12
N ASP A 679 -4.97 9.50 3.79
CA ASP A 679 -4.51 10.63 2.97
C ASP A 679 -5.56 11.74 2.76
N CYS A 680 -6.77 11.54 3.31
CA CYS A 680 -7.89 12.45 3.17
C CYS A 680 -7.71 13.71 4.04
N SER A 681 -7.17 14.76 3.43
CA SER A 681 -6.68 15.96 4.13
C SER A 681 -7.55 17.23 3.99
N VAL A 682 -8.50 17.29 3.04
CA VAL A 682 -9.08 18.59 2.62
C VAL A 682 -10.58 18.74 2.87
N GLU A 683 -11.42 17.73 2.66
CA GLU A 683 -12.88 17.87 2.81
C GLU A 683 -13.55 16.53 3.16
N LYS A 684 -14.23 16.50 4.31
CA LYS A 684 -15.05 15.38 4.80
C LYS A 684 -16.45 15.93 5.08
N THR A 685 -17.28 16.07 4.05
CA THR A 685 -18.60 16.73 4.17
C THR A 685 -19.73 15.72 4.02
N CYS A 686 -20.50 15.50 5.10
CA CYS A 686 -21.85 14.92 5.03
C CYS A 686 -22.90 16.01 4.83
N ILE A 687 -23.95 15.71 4.08
CA ILE A 687 -25.23 16.43 4.23
C ILE A 687 -26.28 15.42 4.71
N ASP A 688 -26.63 15.49 6.00
CA ASP A 688 -27.77 14.81 6.63
C ASP A 688 -29.01 15.71 6.47
N ASP A 689 -30.09 15.19 5.89
CA ASP A 689 -31.35 15.91 5.68
C ASP A 689 -32.27 15.91 6.93
N GLY A 690 -31.77 15.40 8.06
CA GLY A 690 -32.35 15.66 9.37
C GLY A 690 -33.12 14.49 9.97
N SER A 691 -32.77 13.24 9.62
CA SER A 691 -33.42 12.07 10.22
C SER A 691 -33.09 11.90 11.72
N LYS A 692 -32.01 12.52 12.22
CA LYS A 692 -31.63 12.55 13.66
C LYS A 692 -31.08 13.90 14.17
N GLY A 693 -31.40 15.04 13.55
CA GLY A 693 -30.89 16.35 13.99
C GLY A 693 -31.21 17.54 13.07
N VAL A 694 -30.63 18.71 13.37
CA VAL A 694 -30.86 19.97 12.63
C VAL A 694 -30.39 19.83 11.17
N PRO A 695 -31.24 20.09 10.16
CA PRO A 695 -30.87 20.01 8.75
C PRO A 695 -29.70 20.95 8.41
N GLY A 696 -28.72 20.45 7.65
CA GLY A 696 -27.61 21.27 7.11
C GLY A 696 -26.32 21.30 7.94
N VAL A 697 -26.14 20.41 8.91
CA VAL A 697 -24.88 20.30 9.68
C VAL A 697 -23.90 19.35 9.00
N VAL A 698 -22.74 19.89 8.59
CA VAL A 698 -21.58 19.12 8.13
C VAL A 698 -21.02 18.30 9.30
N ARG A 699 -20.96 16.97 9.16
CA ARG A 699 -20.36 16.05 10.15
C ARG A 699 -19.12 15.37 9.57
N LEU A 700 -18.09 15.20 10.41
CA LEU A 700 -16.90 14.38 10.12
C LEU A 700 -17.23 12.91 10.42
N PHE A 701 -17.01 11.99 9.47
CA PHE A 701 -17.19 10.55 9.71
C PHE A 701 -15.96 9.93 10.37
N PRO A 702 -16.14 9.01 11.34
CA PRO A 702 -15.11 8.05 11.67
C PRO A 702 -14.94 7.09 10.48
N MET A 703 -13.74 7.04 9.92
CA MET A 703 -13.35 6.00 8.97
C MET A 703 -12.59 4.95 9.78
N PRO A 704 -13.09 3.71 9.92
CA PRO A 704 -12.24 2.60 10.35
C PRO A 704 -11.14 2.40 9.30
N ASP A 705 -9.97 1.96 9.72
CA ASP A 705 -8.79 1.84 8.87
C ASP A 705 -9.07 0.81 7.75
N GLY A 706 -9.18 1.25 6.48
CA GLY A 706 -9.26 0.34 5.32
C GLY A 706 -10.20 0.69 4.15
N TYR A 707 -11.15 1.63 4.27
CA TYR A 707 -11.95 2.13 3.14
C TYR A 707 -12.73 3.42 3.41
N ILE A 708 -13.22 4.06 2.34
CA ILE A 708 -14.12 5.23 2.42
C ILE A 708 -15.57 4.80 2.15
N ARG A 709 -16.48 5.18 3.04
CA ARG A 709 -17.93 4.95 2.91
C ARG A 709 -18.73 6.21 3.27
N MET A 710 -19.92 6.33 2.69
CA MET A 710 -20.82 7.45 2.87
C MET A 710 -21.43 7.60 4.29
N GLY A 711 -21.37 6.57 5.16
CA GLY A 711 -22.04 6.64 6.46
C GLY A 711 -23.56 6.66 6.30
N ASN A 712 -24.31 7.17 7.28
CA ASN A 712 -25.75 7.44 7.13
C ASN A 712 -26.05 8.73 6.31
N CYS A 713 -25.24 9.10 5.33
CA CYS A 713 -25.44 10.31 4.51
C CYS A 713 -26.11 9.99 3.18
N LYS A 714 -26.81 10.98 2.64
CA LYS A 714 -27.28 10.95 1.24
C LYS A 714 -26.27 11.49 0.25
N LYS A 715 -25.35 12.35 0.73
CA LYS A 715 -24.23 12.89 -0.05
C LYS A 715 -22.98 12.95 0.82
N ALA A 716 -21.86 12.46 0.30
CA ALA A 716 -20.55 12.59 0.93
C ALA A 716 -19.46 12.92 -0.10
N VAL A 717 -18.47 13.69 0.34
CA VAL A 717 -17.23 13.94 -0.42
C VAL A 717 -16.03 13.61 0.46
N ALA A 718 -15.06 12.91 -0.11
CA ALA A 718 -13.74 12.64 0.47
C ALA A 718 -12.66 13.01 -0.56
N GLN A 719 -11.69 13.84 -0.18
CA GLN A 719 -10.62 14.27 -1.08
C GLN A 719 -9.29 14.46 -0.34
N GLY A 720 -8.19 14.15 -1.01
CA GLY A 720 -6.85 14.14 -0.44
C GLY A 720 -5.77 14.04 -1.50
N VAL A 721 -4.53 13.92 -1.05
CA VAL A 721 -3.35 13.77 -1.90
C VAL A 721 -2.42 12.75 -1.26
N HIS A 722 -1.98 11.76 -2.04
CA HIS A 722 -0.94 10.81 -1.65
C HIS A 722 0.36 11.12 -2.40
N ALA A 723 1.50 11.15 -1.72
CA ALA A 723 2.80 11.40 -2.34
C ALA A 723 3.47 10.09 -2.75
N LEU A 724 3.93 10.00 -3.99
CA LEU A 724 4.65 8.84 -4.51
C LEU A 724 6.17 9.00 -4.27
N PRO A 725 6.91 7.90 -4.08
CA PRO A 725 8.33 7.93 -3.71
C PRO A 725 9.20 8.53 -4.80
N VAL A 726 8.84 8.32 -6.07
CA VAL A 726 9.55 8.82 -7.26
C VAL A 726 8.57 9.39 -8.27
N THR A 727 9.04 10.35 -9.06
CA THR A 727 8.31 10.81 -10.24
C THR A 727 8.40 9.76 -11.33
N GLY A 728 7.30 9.42 -11.98
CA GLY A 728 7.31 8.63 -13.21
C GLY A 728 5.92 8.15 -13.61
N HIS A 729 5.87 7.14 -14.46
CA HIS A 729 4.65 6.50 -14.93
C HIS A 729 4.14 5.52 -13.87
N TRP A 730 2.94 5.77 -13.36
CA TRP A 730 2.26 4.92 -12.39
C TRP A 730 0.92 4.45 -12.94
N VAL A 731 0.49 3.26 -12.54
CA VAL A 731 -0.88 2.76 -12.77
C VAL A 731 -1.53 2.59 -11.41
N LEU A 732 -2.53 3.42 -11.13
CA LEU A 732 -3.33 3.32 -9.93
C LEU A 732 -4.49 2.37 -10.16
N SER A 733 -4.67 1.39 -9.28
CA SER A 733 -5.84 0.50 -9.29
C SER A 733 -6.50 0.41 -7.91
N PHE A 734 -7.83 0.41 -7.86
CA PHE A 734 -8.63 0.25 -6.64
C PHE A 734 -10.02 -0.26 -6.99
N SER A 735 -10.89 -0.49 -6.00
CA SER A 735 -12.24 -0.99 -6.24
C SER A 735 -13.31 -0.08 -5.65
N VAL A 736 -14.44 0.04 -6.36
CA VAL A 736 -15.63 0.76 -5.91
C VAL A 736 -16.88 -0.11 -6.04
N GLY A 737 -17.78 -0.11 -5.06
CA GLY A 737 -19.01 -0.91 -5.16
C GLY A 737 -19.63 -1.29 -3.83
N ILE A 738 -20.51 -2.30 -3.83
CA ILE A 738 -21.18 -2.83 -2.64
C ILE A 738 -20.74 -4.29 -2.45
N PRO A 739 -19.96 -4.62 -1.41
CA PRO A 739 -19.46 -5.97 -1.20
C PRO A 739 -20.61 -7.00 -1.11
N LYS A 740 -20.39 -8.20 -1.65
CA LYS A 740 -21.35 -9.32 -1.50
C LYS A 740 -21.12 -10.04 -0.18
N TYR A 741 -22.13 -10.12 0.67
CA TYR A 741 -22.05 -10.81 1.95
C TYR A 741 -22.77 -12.17 1.93
N LYS A 742 -22.20 -13.18 2.60
CA LYS A 742 -22.84 -14.50 2.84
C LYS A 742 -23.83 -14.38 4.00
N LYS A 743 -25.01 -14.99 3.82
CA LYS A 743 -26.07 -15.07 4.83
C LYS A 743 -25.59 -15.91 6.03
N GLY A 744 -25.47 -15.31 7.21
CA GLY A 744 -25.15 -16.02 8.46
C GLY A 744 -23.83 -15.67 9.17
N ALA A 745 -23.12 -14.59 8.79
CA ALA A 745 -22.01 -14.07 9.57
C ALA A 745 -22.54 -13.35 10.84
N GLU A 746 -22.03 -13.69 12.03
CA GLU A 746 -22.42 -13.04 13.29
C GLU A 746 -21.76 -11.67 13.50
N PRO A 747 -22.35 -10.78 14.31
CA PRO A 747 -22.05 -9.34 14.33
C PRO A 747 -20.79 -8.92 15.12
N GLU A 748 -20.10 -9.83 15.81
CA GLU A 748 -19.13 -9.44 16.86
C GLU A 748 -17.68 -9.79 16.51
N ALA A 749 -17.04 -8.92 15.72
CA ALA A 749 -15.64 -8.52 15.88
C ALA A 749 -15.45 -7.21 15.12
N ALA A 750 -14.91 -6.21 15.80
CA ALA A 750 -14.83 -4.83 15.32
C ALA A 750 -14.00 -4.68 14.04
N GLY A 751 -14.55 -3.95 13.05
CA GLY A 751 -13.83 -3.58 11.82
C GLY A 751 -14.54 -4.05 10.54
N PHE A 752 -15.63 -3.35 10.16
CA PHE A 752 -16.32 -3.44 8.86
C PHE A 752 -17.27 -4.65 8.63
N PRO A 753 -18.46 -4.43 8.02
CA PRO A 753 -19.71 -4.60 8.73
C PRO A 753 -20.38 -5.93 8.43
N ASN A 754 -20.60 -6.68 9.49
CA ASN A 754 -21.46 -7.84 9.58
C ASN A 754 -22.93 -7.41 9.72
N GLU A 755 -23.56 -6.88 8.67
CA GLU A 755 -24.97 -6.47 8.71
C GLU A 755 -25.82 -7.10 7.60
N ALA A 756 -27.00 -7.60 7.99
CA ALA A 756 -27.92 -8.35 7.14
C ALA A 756 -28.72 -7.45 6.17
N GLN A 757 -28.57 -7.72 4.88
CA GLN A 757 -29.47 -7.39 3.74
C GLN A 757 -30.49 -6.25 3.93
N GLY A 758 -30.09 -5.02 3.64
CA GLY A 758 -30.98 -3.96 3.15
C GLY A 758 -31.20 -4.04 1.63
N LYS A 759 -32.32 -3.49 1.13
CA LYS A 759 -32.57 -3.35 -0.32
C LYS A 759 -31.62 -2.29 -0.89
N VAL A 760 -30.65 -2.69 -1.69
CA VAL A 760 -29.74 -1.78 -2.41
C VAL A 760 -30.56 -0.84 -3.30
N LEU A 761 -30.49 0.46 -3.03
CA LEU A 761 -31.08 1.53 -3.86
C LEU A 761 -30.07 1.95 -4.94
N GLU A 762 -30.52 2.69 -5.95
CA GLU A 762 -29.62 3.22 -6.97
C GLU A 762 -28.73 4.32 -6.38
N GLU A 763 -27.42 4.18 -6.53
CA GLU A 763 -26.42 5.13 -6.02
C GLU A 763 -25.37 5.43 -7.08
N THR A 764 -24.72 6.57 -6.93
CA THR A 764 -23.65 7.03 -7.82
C THR A 764 -22.40 7.40 -7.04
N MET A 765 -21.25 6.94 -7.54
CA MET A 765 -19.91 7.27 -7.06
C MET A 765 -19.15 7.98 -8.18
N THR A 766 -18.82 9.25 -7.96
CA THR A 766 -17.95 10.03 -8.85
C THR A 766 -16.52 10.00 -8.32
N VAL A 767 -15.63 9.41 -9.10
CA VAL A 767 -14.21 9.23 -8.77
C VAL A 767 -13.41 10.20 -9.62
N THR A 768 -12.56 11.03 -9.01
CA THR A 768 -11.62 11.92 -9.72
C THR A 768 -10.21 11.65 -9.24
N ILE A 769 -9.30 11.30 -10.15
CA ILE A 769 -7.86 11.10 -9.87
C ILE A 769 -7.06 12.01 -10.79
N ASN A 770 -6.17 12.85 -10.24
CA ASN A 770 -5.34 13.81 -10.99
C ASN A 770 -6.11 14.63 -12.04
N GLY A 771 -7.38 14.95 -11.75
CA GLY A 771 -8.27 15.70 -12.64
C GLY A 771 -9.07 14.87 -13.65
N GLU A 772 -8.78 13.57 -13.81
CA GLU A 772 -9.60 12.67 -14.62
C GLU A 772 -10.79 12.15 -13.80
N THR A 773 -12.01 12.38 -14.28
CA THR A 773 -13.26 12.00 -13.59
C THR A 773 -13.97 10.83 -14.27
N ARG A 774 -14.40 9.85 -13.48
CA ARG A 774 -15.25 8.71 -13.89
C ARG A 774 -16.44 8.55 -12.93
N VAL A 775 -17.57 8.07 -13.43
CA VAL A 775 -18.80 7.87 -12.63
C VAL A 775 -19.19 6.40 -12.67
N TYR A 776 -19.49 5.86 -11.50
CA TYR A 776 -19.86 4.46 -11.29
C TYR A 776 -21.23 4.37 -10.63
N LYS A 777 -22.03 3.39 -11.01
CA LYS A 777 -23.37 3.15 -10.43
C LYS A 777 -23.42 1.86 -9.61
N SER A 778 -24.21 1.84 -8.53
CA SER A 778 -24.38 0.63 -7.69
C SER A 778 -24.90 -0.59 -8.48
N GLN A 779 -25.70 -0.35 -9.52
CA GLN A 779 -26.20 -1.40 -10.41
C GLN A 779 -25.10 -2.04 -11.28
N GLU A 780 -24.14 -1.24 -11.78
CA GLU A 780 -22.98 -1.74 -12.52
C GLU A 780 -22.10 -2.61 -11.61
N ALA A 781 -21.97 -2.22 -10.34
CA ALA A 781 -21.24 -2.98 -9.35
C ALA A 781 -21.93 -4.32 -9.05
N LYS A 782 -23.26 -4.32 -8.95
CA LYS A 782 -24.07 -5.54 -8.77
C LYS A 782 -23.92 -6.51 -9.94
N GLU A 783 -23.90 -6.01 -11.17
CA GLU A 783 -23.67 -6.79 -12.40
C GLU A 783 -22.23 -7.33 -12.47
N ALA A 784 -21.25 -6.56 -11.96
CA ALA A 784 -19.85 -6.95 -11.85
C ALA A 784 -19.56 -7.91 -10.66
N GLY A 785 -20.56 -8.26 -9.87
CA GLY A 785 -20.42 -9.21 -8.78
C GLY A 785 -20.20 -8.59 -7.39
N GLY A 786 -20.44 -7.29 -7.23
CA GLY A 786 -20.40 -6.54 -5.98
C GLY A 786 -19.49 -5.32 -6.08
N MET A 787 -18.30 -5.48 -6.65
CA MET A 787 -17.29 -4.43 -6.76
C MET A 787 -16.87 -4.22 -8.23
N ILE A 788 -16.55 -2.99 -8.60
CA ILE A 788 -16.00 -2.58 -9.89
C ILE A 788 -14.53 -2.22 -9.69
N LYS A 789 -13.63 -2.83 -10.48
CA LYS A 789 -12.22 -2.42 -10.51
C LYS A 789 -12.07 -1.13 -11.31
N VAL A 790 -11.39 -0.17 -10.71
CA VAL A 790 -11.05 1.13 -11.28
C VAL A 790 -9.55 1.16 -11.52
N VAL A 791 -9.14 1.62 -12.70
CA VAL A 791 -7.73 1.73 -13.09
C VAL A 791 -7.49 3.09 -13.74
N PHE A 792 -6.52 3.85 -13.23
CA PHE A 792 -6.05 5.10 -13.81
C PHE A 792 -4.60 4.93 -14.25
N ASP A 793 -4.33 5.44 -15.44
CA ASP A 793 -2.99 5.52 -16.01
C ASP A 793 -2.46 6.94 -15.71
N LEU A 794 -1.37 7.02 -14.95
CA LEU A 794 -0.82 8.25 -14.39
C LEU A 794 0.60 8.49 -14.91
N PRO A 795 0.75 9.05 -16.12
CA PRO A 795 2.06 9.33 -16.70
C PRO A 795 2.76 10.46 -15.93
N PHE A 796 4.06 10.26 -15.66
CA PHE A 796 4.98 11.27 -15.13
C PHE A 796 4.46 12.05 -13.89
N THR A 797 3.93 11.34 -12.90
CA THR A 797 3.44 11.94 -11.64
C THR A 797 4.31 11.55 -10.44
N LYS A 798 4.35 12.44 -9.43
CA LYS A 798 4.90 12.19 -8.09
C LYS A 798 3.81 12.25 -7.00
N GLU A 799 2.56 12.47 -7.38
CA GLU A 799 1.44 12.55 -6.45
C GLU A 799 0.15 12.03 -7.07
N ILE A 800 -0.73 11.54 -6.21
CA ILE A 800 -2.09 11.09 -6.53
C ILE A 800 -3.06 11.99 -5.77
N ALA A 801 -3.57 13.02 -6.44
CA ALA A 801 -4.68 13.82 -5.97
C ALA A 801 -5.99 13.08 -6.26
N PHE A 802 -6.77 12.77 -5.23
CA PHE A 802 -8.02 12.03 -5.36
C PHE A 802 -9.22 12.80 -4.79
N ARG A 803 -10.39 12.58 -5.40
CA ARG A 803 -11.67 13.07 -4.91
C ARG A 803 -12.78 12.06 -5.23
N PHE A 804 -13.44 11.56 -4.19
CA PHE A 804 -14.60 10.69 -4.25
C PHE A 804 -15.84 11.46 -3.83
N ALA A 805 -16.87 11.50 -4.67
CA ALA A 805 -18.16 12.10 -4.37
C ALA A 805 -19.27 11.07 -4.52
N MET A 806 -19.97 10.80 -3.43
CA MET A 806 -20.99 9.78 -3.29
C MET A 806 -22.36 10.44 -3.21
N GLU A 807 -23.35 9.91 -3.94
CA GLU A 807 -24.76 10.30 -3.81
C GLU A 807 -25.66 9.04 -3.80
N GLY A 808 -26.54 8.95 -2.82
CA GLY A 808 -27.47 7.82 -2.65
C GLY A 808 -28.69 8.20 -1.81
N GLU A 809 -29.79 7.45 -1.98
CA GLU A 809 -31.07 7.70 -1.27
C GLU A 809 -31.23 6.87 0.01
N SER A 810 -30.32 5.94 0.29
CA SER A 810 -30.44 5.08 1.47
C SER A 810 -30.09 5.82 2.75
N ASP A 811 -30.81 5.50 3.83
CA ASP A 811 -30.52 5.99 5.19
C ASP A 811 -29.77 4.92 6.02
N VAL A 812 -29.30 3.86 5.36
CA VAL A 812 -28.72 2.66 5.99
C VAL A 812 -27.26 2.51 5.57
N ASP A 813 -26.34 2.77 6.50
CA ASP A 813 -24.89 2.80 6.27
C ASP A 813 -24.34 1.63 5.43
N HIS A 814 -24.72 0.39 5.73
CA HIS A 814 -24.21 -0.81 5.05
C HIS A 814 -24.75 -1.05 3.62
N THR A 815 -25.65 -0.19 3.13
CA THR A 815 -26.19 -0.30 1.77
C THR A 815 -25.48 0.60 0.76
N HIS A 816 -24.59 1.48 1.23
CA HIS A 816 -23.87 2.42 0.38
C HIS A 816 -22.66 1.81 -0.33
N MET A 817 -22.33 2.35 -1.51
CA MET A 817 -21.08 2.07 -2.19
C MET A 817 -19.87 2.47 -1.33
N VAL A 818 -18.81 1.65 -1.38
CA VAL A 818 -17.52 1.88 -0.73
C VAL A 818 -16.42 2.09 -1.77
N VAL A 819 -15.37 2.81 -1.37
CA VAL A 819 -14.09 2.88 -2.09
C VAL A 819 -13.05 2.15 -1.24
N ALA A 820 -12.56 1.01 -1.74
CA ALA A 820 -11.48 0.28 -1.09
C ALA A 820 -10.14 1.01 -1.26
N ASN A 821 -9.14 0.64 -0.46
CA ASN A 821 -7.76 1.08 -0.66
C ASN A 821 -7.27 0.73 -2.08
N GLY A 822 -6.33 1.54 -2.56
CA GLY A 822 -5.74 1.39 -3.88
C GLY A 822 -4.31 0.88 -3.83
N GLN A 823 -3.79 0.53 -5.00
CA GLN A 823 -2.40 0.20 -5.22
C GLN A 823 -1.93 1.03 -6.42
N ALA A 824 -0.84 1.76 -6.26
CA ALA A 824 -0.13 2.44 -7.34
C ALA A 824 1.08 1.60 -7.73
N ASP A 825 1.04 1.04 -8.93
CA ASP A 825 2.12 0.26 -9.49
C ASP A 825 3.01 1.17 -10.34
N PHE A 826 4.32 1.17 -10.10
CA PHE A 826 5.26 1.95 -10.90
C PHE A 826 5.55 1.24 -12.24
N PHE A 827 5.20 1.85 -13.36
CA PHE A 827 5.44 1.32 -14.71
C PHE A 827 6.68 1.91 -15.38
N GLY A 828 7.31 2.89 -14.74
CA GLY A 828 8.66 3.27 -15.04
C GLY A 828 8.89 4.75 -15.23
N ASP A 829 10.11 5.12 -15.60
CA ASP A 829 10.45 6.48 -16.01
C ASP A 829 10.56 6.53 -17.53
N ASP A 830 9.61 7.23 -18.17
CA ASP A 830 9.59 7.44 -19.63
C ASP A 830 10.82 8.21 -20.14
N GLU A 831 11.64 8.80 -19.26
CA GLU A 831 12.88 9.50 -19.62
C GLU A 831 14.10 8.58 -19.79
N LEU A 832 14.05 7.32 -19.35
CA LEU A 832 15.19 6.39 -19.49
C LEU A 832 15.24 5.72 -20.87
N ASP A 833 16.32 5.96 -21.61
CA ASP A 833 16.58 5.29 -22.89
C ASP A 833 16.97 3.81 -22.67
N THR A 834 15.99 2.93 -22.85
CA THR A 834 16.19 1.47 -22.77
C THR A 834 17.20 0.94 -23.78
N GLU A 835 17.39 1.57 -24.94
CA GLU A 835 18.39 1.12 -25.92
C GLU A 835 19.81 1.38 -25.44
N GLU A 836 20.06 2.49 -24.73
CA GLU A 836 21.35 2.80 -24.12
C GLU A 836 21.64 1.86 -22.94
N ALA A 837 20.65 1.61 -22.09
CA ALA A 837 20.74 0.68 -20.96
C ALA A 837 21.14 -0.75 -21.39
N LEU A 838 20.58 -1.23 -22.51
CA LEU A 838 20.86 -2.57 -23.04
C LEU A 838 22.27 -2.72 -23.62
N GLN A 839 22.88 -1.62 -24.07
CA GLN A 839 24.26 -1.64 -24.59
C GLN A 839 25.29 -1.84 -23.48
N GLU A 840 24.97 -1.48 -22.24
CA GLU A 840 25.84 -1.67 -21.08
C GLU A 840 25.75 -3.07 -20.46
N LEU A 841 24.69 -3.83 -20.76
CA LEU A 841 24.54 -5.21 -20.29
C LEU A 841 25.53 -6.17 -20.98
N LEU A 842 25.95 -7.21 -20.24
CA LEU A 842 26.84 -8.25 -20.77
C LEU A 842 26.28 -8.86 -22.07
N PRO A 843 27.14 -9.16 -23.06
CA PRO A 843 26.69 -9.81 -24.29
C PRO A 843 26.22 -11.23 -23.99
N GLY A 844 25.02 -11.59 -24.47
CA GLY A 844 24.43 -12.92 -24.27
C GLY A 844 22.92 -12.88 -24.10
N GLN A 845 22.25 -14.01 -24.30
CA GLN A 845 20.80 -14.15 -24.11
C GLN A 845 20.49 -15.36 -23.22
N GLY A 846 19.37 -15.29 -22.53
CA GLY A 846 18.78 -16.42 -21.81
C GLY A 846 17.27 -16.44 -21.99
N HIS A 847 16.62 -17.48 -21.46
CA HIS A 847 15.18 -17.61 -21.48
C HIS A 847 14.60 -17.36 -20.09
N ILE A 848 13.53 -16.59 -20.02
CA ILE A 848 12.64 -16.55 -18.86
C ILE A 848 11.30 -17.19 -19.24
N TYR A 849 10.80 -18.10 -18.41
CA TYR A 849 9.56 -18.81 -18.71
C TYR A 849 8.79 -19.12 -17.44
N GLY A 850 7.49 -19.36 -17.59
CA GLY A 850 6.63 -19.45 -16.43
C GLY A 850 5.21 -19.85 -16.71
N LYS A 851 4.48 -19.99 -15.61
CA LYS A 851 3.04 -20.17 -15.59
C LYS A 851 2.40 -19.03 -14.81
N VAL A 852 1.18 -18.68 -15.17
CA VAL A 852 0.33 -17.75 -14.43
C VAL A 852 -0.69 -18.57 -13.64
N LEU A 853 -0.58 -18.56 -12.32
CA LEU A 853 -1.36 -19.42 -11.42
C LEU A 853 -2.09 -18.58 -10.36
N ASN A 854 -3.22 -19.10 -9.90
CA ASN A 854 -3.91 -18.62 -8.71
C ASN A 854 -3.25 -19.22 -7.46
N ALA A 855 -2.93 -18.36 -6.49
CA ALA A 855 -2.34 -18.77 -5.22
C ALA A 855 -3.22 -19.77 -4.45
N VAL A 856 -4.54 -19.58 -4.49
CA VAL A 856 -5.49 -20.33 -3.65
C VAL A 856 -5.63 -21.79 -4.06
N ASP A 857 -5.70 -22.07 -5.36
CA ASP A 857 -6.02 -23.41 -5.88
C ASP A 857 -4.94 -23.96 -6.83
N GLY A 858 -3.85 -23.22 -7.04
CA GLY A 858 -2.76 -23.57 -7.94
C GLY A 858 -3.17 -23.67 -9.42
N ARG A 859 -4.39 -23.22 -9.79
CA ARG A 859 -4.89 -23.35 -11.15
C ARG A 859 -4.45 -22.18 -12.02
N TYR A 860 -4.33 -22.46 -13.31
CA TYR A 860 -4.00 -21.47 -14.32
C TYR A 860 -5.03 -20.33 -14.41
N ILE A 861 -4.52 -19.09 -14.41
CA ILE A 861 -5.29 -17.86 -14.65
C ILE A 861 -5.21 -17.49 -16.13
N GLY A 862 -6.35 -17.26 -16.76
CA GLY A 862 -6.44 -16.87 -18.16
C GLY A 862 -7.87 -16.79 -18.68
N PRO A 863 -8.06 -16.43 -19.96
CA PRO A 863 -9.35 -16.05 -20.53
C PRO A 863 -10.48 -17.03 -20.24
N GLY A 864 -11.52 -16.58 -19.52
CA GLY A 864 -12.76 -17.33 -19.30
C GLY A 864 -12.64 -18.55 -18.38
N ARG A 865 -11.46 -18.79 -17.77
CA ARG A 865 -11.22 -19.87 -16.80
C ARG A 865 -11.91 -19.56 -15.47
N SER A 866 -12.00 -20.56 -14.60
CA SER A 866 -12.55 -20.39 -13.24
C SER A 866 -11.41 -20.36 -12.23
N ALA A 867 -11.45 -19.38 -11.32
CA ALA A 867 -10.51 -19.23 -10.21
C ALA A 867 -11.27 -19.28 -8.88
N ASP A 868 -10.69 -19.97 -7.89
CA ASP A 868 -11.14 -19.93 -6.50
C ASP A 868 -10.83 -18.56 -5.87
N ASP A 869 -11.79 -18.03 -5.11
CA ASP A 869 -11.65 -16.74 -4.42
C ASP A 869 -10.99 -16.85 -3.04
N GLY A 870 -10.78 -18.08 -2.54
CA GLY A 870 -10.22 -18.33 -1.20
C GLY A 870 -11.28 -18.48 -0.10
N TYR A 871 -12.55 -18.24 -0.43
CA TYR A 871 -13.68 -18.26 0.50
C TYR A 871 -14.70 -19.35 0.13
N GLY A 872 -14.26 -20.34 -0.65
CA GLY A 872 -15.05 -21.45 -1.14
C GLY A 872 -15.96 -21.09 -2.33
N GLY A 873 -15.81 -19.89 -2.88
CA GLY A 873 -16.46 -19.45 -4.10
C GLY A 873 -15.55 -19.63 -5.32
N LYS A 874 -16.16 -19.67 -6.50
CA LYS A 874 -15.45 -19.73 -7.78
C LYS A 874 -16.01 -18.69 -8.73
N THR A 875 -15.12 -17.88 -9.27
CA THR A 875 -15.48 -16.81 -10.21
C THR A 875 -14.94 -17.14 -11.59
N ARG A 876 -15.71 -16.78 -12.62
CA ARG A 876 -15.27 -16.88 -14.01
C ARG A 876 -14.47 -15.63 -14.37
N LEU A 877 -13.23 -15.82 -14.79
CA LEU A 877 -12.30 -14.76 -15.13
C LEU A 877 -12.69 -14.06 -16.44
N PRO A 878 -12.34 -12.78 -16.61
CA PRO A 878 -12.55 -12.05 -17.86
C PRO A 878 -11.84 -12.73 -19.03
N MET A 879 -12.25 -12.39 -20.26
CA MET A 879 -11.62 -12.90 -21.49
C MET A 879 -10.32 -12.13 -21.80
N LEU A 880 -9.40 -12.08 -20.84
CA LEU A 880 -8.14 -11.35 -20.87
C LEU A 880 -7.00 -12.25 -20.39
N GLU A 881 -5.81 -12.05 -20.97
CA GLU A 881 -4.54 -12.62 -20.48
C GLU A 881 -3.92 -11.66 -19.44
N ALA A 882 -2.96 -12.15 -18.66
CA ALA A 882 -2.21 -11.31 -17.73
C ALA A 882 -1.27 -10.36 -18.47
N ASP A 883 -1.18 -9.11 -18.00
CA ASP A 883 -0.16 -8.18 -18.47
C ASP A 883 1.11 -8.45 -17.65
N PHE A 884 2.18 -8.92 -18.30
CA PHE A 884 3.43 -9.30 -17.64
C PHE A 884 4.59 -8.55 -18.29
N SER A 885 5.39 -7.84 -17.50
CA SER A 885 6.46 -6.98 -17.99
C SER A 885 7.77 -7.23 -17.25
N LEU A 886 8.88 -7.13 -17.99
CA LEU A 886 10.25 -7.11 -17.49
C LEU A 886 10.78 -5.68 -17.47
N PHE A 887 11.50 -5.33 -16.40
CA PHE A 887 12.02 -3.99 -16.16
C PHE A 887 13.53 -4.05 -16.00
N LEU A 888 14.23 -3.11 -16.64
CA LEU A 888 15.65 -2.87 -16.46
C LEU A 888 15.82 -1.53 -15.74
N GLY A 889 16.23 -1.56 -14.48
CA GLY A 889 16.12 -0.38 -13.60
C GLY A 889 14.65 0.03 -13.44
N SER A 890 14.36 1.31 -13.68
CA SER A 890 13.00 1.86 -13.71
C SER A 890 12.38 1.90 -15.10
N ALA A 891 13.00 1.37 -16.15
CA ALA A 891 12.42 1.40 -17.49
C ALA A 891 11.75 0.07 -17.86
N GLU A 892 10.54 0.11 -18.44
CA GLU A 892 9.91 -1.08 -19.02
C GLU A 892 10.78 -1.56 -20.20
N TYR A 893 11.49 -2.67 -19.99
CA TYR A 893 12.33 -3.25 -21.04
C TYR A 893 11.48 -4.00 -22.06
N ARG A 894 10.52 -4.80 -21.58
CA ARG A 894 9.74 -5.68 -22.45
C ARG A 894 8.44 -6.15 -21.81
N LYS A 895 7.32 -5.99 -22.53
CA LYS A 895 6.10 -6.77 -22.29
C LYS A 895 6.28 -8.20 -22.78
N VAL A 896 6.01 -9.14 -21.90
CA VAL A 896 6.08 -10.58 -22.16
C VAL A 896 4.71 -11.08 -22.60
N GLU A 897 4.66 -11.74 -23.76
CA GLU A 897 3.42 -12.29 -24.26
C GLU A 897 3.00 -13.52 -23.43
N VAL A 898 1.90 -13.37 -22.69
CA VAL A 898 1.25 -14.47 -21.97
C VAL A 898 0.19 -15.09 -22.88
N SER A 899 0.28 -16.39 -23.10
CA SER A 899 -0.72 -17.15 -23.86
C SER A 899 -1.15 -18.38 -23.09
N ASN A 900 -2.45 -18.51 -22.87
CA ASN A 900 -3.06 -19.67 -22.22
C ASN A 900 -2.44 -19.95 -20.83
N ALA A 901 -2.23 -18.88 -20.05
CA ALA A 901 -1.64 -18.89 -18.71
C ALA A 901 -0.16 -19.33 -18.65
N LYS A 902 0.59 -19.21 -19.75
CA LYS A 902 2.01 -19.55 -19.82
C LYS A 902 2.75 -18.51 -20.64
N TYR A 903 4.05 -18.39 -20.39
CA TYR A 903 4.91 -17.51 -21.16
C TYR A 903 6.31 -18.10 -21.31
N THR A 904 7.02 -17.65 -22.34
CA THR A 904 8.44 -17.91 -22.56
C THR A 904 8.98 -16.74 -23.37
N GLU A 905 9.97 -16.06 -22.83
CA GLU A 905 10.57 -14.87 -23.42
C GLU A 905 12.09 -15.04 -23.51
N VAL A 906 12.69 -14.45 -24.55
CA VAL A 906 14.15 -14.34 -24.67
C VAL A 906 14.55 -12.94 -24.26
N ALA A 907 15.39 -12.84 -23.23
CA ALA A 907 15.94 -11.57 -22.74
C ALA A 907 17.47 -11.58 -22.80
N GLN A 908 18.07 -10.41 -22.91
CA GLN A 908 19.53 -10.25 -22.76
C GLN A 908 19.95 -10.68 -21.35
N ALA A 909 21.20 -11.06 -21.14
CA ALA A 909 21.68 -11.36 -19.79
C ALA A 909 21.72 -10.05 -18.97
N GLY A 910 20.96 -9.98 -17.87
CA GLY A 910 20.85 -8.76 -17.07
C GLY A 910 20.01 -8.91 -15.80
N PRO A 911 20.14 -7.97 -14.85
CA PRO A 911 19.32 -7.91 -13.65
C PRO A 911 17.97 -7.25 -13.97
N TYR A 912 16.92 -8.06 -14.04
CA TYR A 912 15.56 -7.59 -14.30
C TYR A 912 14.69 -7.73 -13.06
N ALA A 913 13.82 -6.75 -12.84
CA ALA A 913 12.61 -6.94 -12.04
C ALA A 913 11.46 -7.35 -12.96
N CYS A 914 10.41 -7.95 -12.41
CA CYS A 914 9.23 -8.25 -13.20
C CYS A 914 7.94 -8.01 -12.41
N THR A 915 6.95 -7.44 -13.09
CA THR A 915 5.60 -7.24 -12.55
C THR A 915 4.57 -7.89 -13.46
N ALA A 916 3.50 -8.43 -12.87
CA ALA A 916 2.34 -8.90 -13.60
C ALA A 916 1.05 -8.38 -12.97
N VAL A 917 0.08 -8.00 -13.80
CA VAL A 917 -1.23 -7.52 -13.36
C VAL A 917 -2.35 -8.36 -13.97
N TYR A 918 -3.35 -8.68 -13.16
CA TYR A 918 -4.60 -9.30 -13.62
C TYR A 918 -5.81 -8.72 -12.86
N PRO A 919 -6.95 -8.44 -13.52
CA PRO A 919 -8.13 -7.93 -12.83
C PRO A 919 -8.67 -8.89 -11.76
N GLY A 920 -8.88 -8.39 -10.54
CA GLY A 920 -9.41 -9.17 -9.41
C GLY A 920 -8.35 -9.81 -8.49
N PHE A 921 -7.07 -9.54 -8.74
CA PHE A 921 -5.94 -10.05 -7.97
C PHE A 921 -4.97 -8.91 -7.63
N TYR A 922 -4.18 -9.08 -6.57
CA TYR A 922 -3.06 -8.18 -6.25
C TYR A 922 -1.99 -8.22 -7.35
N THR A 923 -1.28 -7.12 -7.55
CA THR A 923 -0.15 -7.08 -8.48
C THR A 923 0.95 -8.04 -8.02
N PHE A 924 1.42 -8.87 -8.93
CA PHE A 924 2.60 -9.70 -8.71
C PHE A 924 3.83 -8.84 -8.95
N TYR A 925 4.71 -8.71 -7.97
CA TYR A 925 5.99 -8.01 -8.12
C TYR A 925 7.12 -8.91 -7.62
N ARG A 926 8.20 -8.98 -8.41
CA ARG A 926 9.40 -9.73 -8.05
C ARG A 926 10.67 -8.98 -8.47
N PRO A 927 11.57 -8.64 -7.53
CA PRO A 927 12.78 -7.88 -7.83
C PRO A 927 13.92 -8.73 -8.44
N ASP A 928 13.85 -10.06 -8.39
CA ASP A 928 14.91 -11.00 -8.78
C ASP A 928 14.59 -11.83 -10.04
N CYS A 929 14.04 -11.18 -11.07
CA CYS A 929 13.72 -11.78 -12.38
C CYS A 929 14.90 -11.78 -13.35
N GLY A 930 16.12 -11.51 -12.87
CA GLY A 930 17.34 -11.47 -13.68
C GLY A 930 17.59 -12.75 -14.48
N VAL A 931 18.11 -12.55 -15.70
CA VAL A 931 18.41 -13.62 -16.66
C VAL A 931 19.92 -13.71 -16.83
N LYS A 932 20.48 -14.91 -16.72
CA LYS A 932 21.91 -15.16 -16.97
C LYS A 932 22.12 -15.68 -18.39
N GLU A 933 23.28 -15.42 -18.96
CA GLU A 933 23.64 -15.94 -20.29
C GLU A 933 23.50 -17.46 -20.36
N GLY A 934 22.82 -17.95 -21.40
CA GLY A 934 22.58 -19.38 -21.63
C GLY A 934 21.69 -20.06 -20.59
N SER A 935 21.07 -19.31 -19.68
CA SER A 935 20.23 -19.88 -18.62
C SER A 935 18.76 -19.95 -19.01
N ASN A 936 18.05 -20.93 -18.43
CA ASN A 936 16.60 -21.04 -18.47
C ASN A 936 16.06 -20.70 -17.08
N ARG A 937 15.69 -19.44 -16.85
CA ARG A 937 15.13 -18.97 -15.59
C ARG A 937 13.63 -19.23 -15.57
N ARG A 938 13.16 -20.02 -14.60
CA ARG A 938 11.72 -20.16 -14.36
C ARG A 938 11.26 -19.14 -13.34
N VAL A 939 10.21 -18.40 -13.67
CA VAL A 939 9.47 -17.53 -12.73
C VAL A 939 8.01 -17.90 -12.91
N ASP A 940 7.32 -18.38 -11.87
CA ASP A 940 5.88 -18.56 -11.97
C ASP A 940 5.21 -17.29 -11.38
N VAL A 941 4.28 -16.71 -12.13
CA VAL A 941 3.48 -15.56 -11.70
C VAL A 941 2.33 -16.11 -10.88
N ILE A 942 2.35 -15.84 -9.58
CA ILE A 942 1.33 -16.33 -8.65
C ILE A 942 0.48 -15.16 -8.19
N PHE A 943 -0.79 -15.14 -8.61
CA PHE A 943 -1.74 -14.12 -8.23
C PHE A 943 -2.58 -14.56 -7.03
N SER A 944 -2.63 -13.73 -5.99
CA SER A 944 -3.61 -13.88 -4.92
C SER A 944 -4.86 -13.05 -5.22
N PRO A 945 -6.08 -13.64 -5.16
CA PRO A 945 -7.32 -12.86 -5.12
C PRO A 945 -7.29 -11.85 -3.99
N TYR A 946 -8.01 -10.74 -4.16
CA TYR A 946 -8.20 -9.76 -3.08
C TYR A 946 -8.79 -10.43 -1.83
N MET A 947 -8.21 -10.12 -0.67
CA MET A 947 -8.64 -10.66 0.61
C MET A 947 -9.83 -9.88 1.17
N HIS A 948 -10.63 -10.52 2.03
CA HIS A 948 -11.51 -9.78 2.92
C HIS A 948 -10.68 -9.02 3.97
N PRO A 949 -11.13 -7.83 4.40
CA PRO A 949 -10.47 -7.11 5.49
C PRO A 949 -10.36 -7.95 6.77
N GLY A 950 -9.24 -7.82 7.48
CA GLY A 950 -8.85 -8.59 8.66
C GLY A 950 -8.27 -9.99 8.36
N ASP A 951 -8.25 -10.43 7.11
CA ASP A 951 -7.69 -11.72 6.72
C ASP A 951 -6.25 -11.60 6.22
N VAL A 952 -5.50 -12.68 6.38
CA VAL A 952 -4.08 -12.76 6.00
C VAL A 952 -3.88 -13.93 5.08
N ARG A 953 -3.02 -13.79 4.08
CA ARG A 953 -2.57 -14.89 3.23
C ARG A 953 -1.06 -14.85 3.04
N ALA A 954 -0.39 -15.96 3.31
CA ALA A 954 1.00 -16.18 2.93
C ALA A 954 1.06 -17.13 1.73
N VAL A 955 1.81 -16.74 0.71
CA VAL A 955 2.07 -17.52 -0.51
C VAL A 955 3.56 -17.80 -0.61
N LEU A 956 3.95 -19.07 -0.49
CA LEU A 956 5.32 -19.56 -0.58
C LEU A 956 5.60 -20.12 -1.96
N THR A 957 6.66 -19.64 -2.61
CA THR A 957 7.20 -20.18 -3.86
C THR A 957 8.67 -20.49 -3.72
N TRP A 958 9.20 -21.44 -4.48
CA TRP A 958 10.63 -21.79 -4.42
C TRP A 958 11.13 -22.44 -5.72
N GLY A 959 12.44 -22.64 -5.79
CA GLY A 959 13.14 -23.26 -6.90
C GLY A 959 12.96 -24.78 -6.97
N ALA A 960 13.78 -25.43 -7.80
CA ALA A 960 13.67 -26.88 -8.05
C ALA A 960 13.99 -27.75 -6.82
N GLN A 961 14.78 -27.22 -5.90
CA GLN A 961 15.25 -27.90 -4.70
C GLN A 961 15.11 -26.92 -3.51
N PRO A 962 14.76 -27.42 -2.30
CA PRO A 962 14.28 -28.78 -2.06
C PRO A 962 12.92 -29.02 -2.74
N LYS A 963 12.52 -30.28 -2.88
CA LYS A 963 11.30 -30.63 -3.62
C LYS A 963 10.00 -30.22 -2.92
N ASP A 964 10.09 -29.99 -1.62
CA ASP A 964 8.95 -29.80 -0.73
C ASP A 964 9.34 -28.82 0.38
N LEU A 965 8.77 -27.62 0.34
CA LEU A 965 8.85 -26.63 1.40
C LEU A 965 7.44 -26.40 1.93
N SER A 966 7.27 -26.44 3.25
CA SER A 966 5.96 -26.27 3.87
C SER A 966 5.84 -24.97 4.65
N ILE A 967 4.72 -24.28 4.48
CA ILE A 967 4.34 -23.13 5.32
C ILE A 967 3.92 -23.64 6.70
N TRP A 968 4.39 -22.93 7.73
CA TRP A 968 3.98 -23.15 9.11
C TRP A 968 3.57 -21.85 9.77
N TRP A 969 2.30 -21.77 10.20
CA TRP A 969 1.80 -20.67 11.03
C TRP A 969 1.65 -21.14 12.47
N GLU A 970 2.25 -20.38 13.38
CA GLU A 970 1.93 -20.41 14.81
C GLU A 970 0.92 -19.29 15.07
N MET A 971 -0.28 -19.65 15.52
CA MET A 971 -1.34 -18.70 15.82
C MET A 971 -1.13 -18.06 17.19
N ALA A 972 -1.74 -16.89 17.44
CA ALA A 972 -1.72 -16.24 18.75
C ALA A 972 -2.15 -17.19 19.89
N GLU A 973 -1.52 -17.10 21.06
CA GLU A 973 -1.90 -17.92 22.21
C GLU A 973 -3.24 -17.43 22.83
N GLY A 974 -4.17 -18.34 23.15
CA GLY A 974 -5.45 -17.96 23.74
C GLY A 974 -6.43 -19.13 23.93
N LYS A 975 -7.38 -18.99 24.87
CA LYS A 975 -8.45 -19.98 25.12
C LYS A 975 -9.60 -19.92 24.10
N GLU A 976 -9.49 -18.99 23.15
CA GLU A 976 -10.52 -18.72 22.12
C GLU A 976 -10.47 -19.72 20.95
N TRP A 977 -9.37 -20.47 20.85
CA TRP A 977 -9.20 -21.51 19.84
C TRP A 977 -9.85 -22.81 20.29
N GLY A 978 -10.65 -23.43 19.42
CA GLY A 978 -11.50 -24.56 19.77
C GLY A 978 -10.81 -25.91 19.84
N GLY A 979 -9.48 -25.95 19.69
CA GLY A 979 -8.70 -27.18 19.64
C GLY A 979 -9.12 -28.06 18.46
N LEU A 980 -8.35 -28.06 17.38
CA LEU A 980 -8.57 -28.99 16.28
C LEU A 980 -7.84 -30.30 16.56
N TYR A 981 -8.47 -31.26 17.24
CA TYR A 981 -7.96 -32.62 17.14
C TYR A 981 -9.09 -33.64 17.02
N ASP A 982 -9.14 -34.30 15.85
CA ASP A 982 -9.83 -35.58 15.66
C ASP A 982 -9.02 -36.77 16.28
N GLU A 983 -7.85 -36.54 16.90
CA GLU A 983 -7.14 -37.54 17.72
C GLU A 983 -6.36 -36.93 18.91
N PRO A 984 -6.32 -37.60 20.09
CA PRO A 984 -5.84 -36.99 21.33
C PRO A 984 -4.31 -37.03 21.44
N TYR A 985 -3.60 -36.01 20.95
CA TYR A 985 -2.22 -35.74 21.35
C TYR A 985 -1.92 -34.23 21.35
N GLY A 986 -1.99 -33.63 22.54
CA GLY A 986 -1.57 -32.27 22.84
C GLY A 986 -2.02 -31.90 24.26
N ALA A 987 -1.12 -31.93 25.23
CA ALA A 987 -1.43 -31.81 26.66
C ALA A 987 -1.86 -30.40 27.11
N ASP A 988 -1.88 -29.41 26.22
CA ASP A 988 -1.95 -28.00 26.61
C ASP A 988 -3.17 -27.22 26.07
N GLY A 989 -4.02 -27.84 25.24
CA GLY A 989 -5.40 -27.38 24.92
C GLY A 989 -5.61 -25.98 24.30
N ASN A 990 -4.59 -25.12 24.20
CA ASN A 990 -4.73 -23.68 23.93
C ASN A 990 -3.86 -23.17 22.77
N ARG A 991 -3.21 -24.04 21.98
CA ARG A 991 -2.31 -23.63 20.88
C ARG A 991 -2.82 -24.15 19.54
N CYS A 992 -3.00 -23.23 18.59
CA CYS A 992 -3.37 -23.56 17.22
C CYS A 992 -2.19 -23.36 16.28
N GLU A 993 -1.90 -24.34 15.43
CA GLU A 993 -0.83 -24.28 14.43
C GLU A 993 -1.39 -24.76 13.08
N ILE A 994 -1.00 -24.08 11.99
CA ILE A 994 -1.40 -24.45 10.62
C ILE A 994 -0.15 -24.90 9.86
N ASN A 995 -0.15 -26.13 9.38
CA ASN A 995 0.95 -26.73 8.62
C ASN A 995 0.49 -27.99 7.86
N TRP A 996 1.42 -28.69 7.20
CA TRP A 996 1.16 -29.91 6.44
C TRP A 996 0.41 -30.99 7.24
N ARG A 997 0.66 -31.08 8.56
CA ARG A 997 0.02 -32.02 9.48
C ARG A 997 -1.32 -31.50 9.98
N TRP A 998 -1.39 -30.21 10.34
CA TRP A 998 -2.60 -29.55 10.82
C TRP A 998 -3.04 -28.50 9.80
N LYS A 999 -3.76 -28.92 8.76
CA LYS A 999 -4.09 -28.05 7.61
C LYS A 999 -5.15 -26.99 7.90
N LYS A 1000 -5.75 -26.99 9.08
CA LYS A 1000 -6.80 -26.06 9.48
C LYS A 1000 -6.57 -25.65 10.94
N CYS A 1001 -7.09 -24.48 11.28
CA CYS A 1001 -7.30 -23.96 12.62
C CYS A 1001 -8.80 -23.64 12.79
N LEU A 1002 -9.45 -24.06 13.88
CA LEU A 1002 -10.83 -23.68 14.19
C LEU A 1002 -10.91 -22.84 15.48
N GLU A 1003 -11.85 -21.91 15.51
CA GLU A 1003 -12.29 -21.19 16.72
C GLU A 1003 -13.07 -22.11 17.67
N ALA A 1004 -13.28 -21.67 18.92
CA ALA A 1004 -14.05 -22.39 19.95
C ALA A 1004 -15.43 -22.87 19.50
N ASP A 1005 -16.07 -22.12 18.60
CA ASP A 1005 -17.39 -22.43 18.06
C ASP A 1005 -17.36 -23.12 16.68
N GLN A 1006 -16.21 -23.70 16.32
CA GLN A 1006 -15.99 -24.47 15.08
C GLN A 1006 -15.95 -23.64 13.79
N ARG A 1007 -15.84 -22.31 13.86
CA ARG A 1007 -15.55 -21.47 12.67
C ARG A 1007 -14.10 -21.65 12.22
N LEU A 1008 -13.85 -21.51 10.92
CA LEU A 1008 -12.51 -21.64 10.35
C LEU A 1008 -11.68 -20.38 10.62
N ALA A 1009 -10.66 -20.49 11.46
CA ALA A 1009 -9.73 -19.41 11.80
C ALA A 1009 -8.51 -19.36 10.87
N GLY A 1010 -8.19 -20.45 10.20
CA GLY A 1010 -7.14 -20.47 9.19
C GLY A 1010 -6.99 -21.84 8.54
N ALA A 1011 -6.37 -21.88 7.38
CA ALA A 1011 -6.16 -23.12 6.63
C ALA A 1011 -5.04 -23.02 5.61
N ILE A 1012 -4.41 -24.15 5.32
CA ILE A 1012 -3.69 -24.35 4.06
C ILE A 1012 -4.74 -24.53 2.95
N GLN A 1013 -4.73 -23.62 1.99
CA GLN A 1013 -5.63 -23.60 0.84
C GLN A 1013 -5.03 -24.36 -0.35
N ASN A 1014 -3.73 -24.16 -0.60
CA ASN A 1014 -2.98 -24.89 -1.61
C ASN A 1014 -1.75 -25.53 -0.98
N ASP A 1015 -1.68 -26.85 -0.98
CA ASP A 1015 -0.59 -27.64 -0.39
C ASP A 1015 0.17 -28.33 -1.53
N VAL A 1016 1.39 -27.85 -1.83
CA VAL A 1016 2.19 -28.33 -2.97
C VAL A 1016 3.39 -29.11 -2.45
N ASN A 1017 3.20 -30.41 -2.28
CA ASN A 1017 4.22 -31.34 -1.76
C ASN A 1017 5.29 -31.79 -2.77
N GLN A 1018 5.23 -31.29 -4.02
CA GLN A 1018 6.21 -31.59 -5.07
C GLN A 1018 6.33 -30.42 -6.04
N GLY A 1019 7.50 -29.77 -6.07
CA GLY A 1019 7.84 -28.84 -7.14
C GLY A 1019 8.34 -27.49 -6.63
N TYR A 1020 7.62 -26.43 -7.00
CA TYR A 1020 8.12 -25.04 -7.04
C TYR A 1020 7.11 -24.06 -6.39
N GLY A 1021 6.16 -24.58 -5.59
CA GLY A 1021 4.99 -23.84 -5.11
C GLY A 1021 3.90 -23.61 -6.17
N PRO A 1022 2.89 -22.78 -5.88
CA PRO A 1022 2.74 -22.04 -4.64
C PRO A 1022 2.15 -22.90 -3.52
N GLU A 1023 2.75 -22.91 -2.34
CA GLU A 1023 2.04 -23.30 -1.12
C GLU A 1023 1.36 -22.06 -0.53
N THR A 1024 0.11 -22.18 -0.08
CA THR A 1024 -0.67 -21.03 0.35
C THR A 1024 -1.48 -21.36 1.60
N ALA A 1025 -1.28 -20.54 2.62
CA ALA A 1025 -2.04 -20.60 3.86
C ALA A 1025 -2.68 -19.25 4.15
N SER A 1026 -3.94 -19.27 4.58
CA SER A 1026 -4.66 -18.07 5.00
C SER A 1026 -5.10 -18.16 6.45
N ILE A 1027 -5.13 -17.02 7.12
CA ILE A 1027 -5.76 -16.79 8.42
C ILE A 1027 -7.00 -15.95 8.16
N PHE A 1028 -8.13 -16.35 8.74
CA PHE A 1028 -9.42 -15.69 8.57
C PHE A 1028 -9.79 -14.98 9.87
N GLY A 1029 -9.80 -13.65 9.84
CA GLY A 1029 -9.99 -12.79 11.01
C GLY A 1029 -8.84 -12.85 12.00
N LEU A 1030 -7.89 -11.92 11.90
CA LEU A 1030 -6.86 -11.73 12.91
C LEU A 1030 -7.47 -11.46 14.28
N LYS A 1031 -6.86 -12.06 15.30
CA LYS A 1031 -7.17 -11.81 16.71
C LYS A 1031 -5.99 -11.11 17.34
N LYS A 1032 -6.24 -10.43 18.45
CA LYS A 1032 -5.17 -9.86 19.27
C LYS A 1032 -4.17 -10.96 19.67
N GLY A 1033 -2.89 -10.69 19.43
CA GLY A 1033 -1.80 -11.57 19.82
C GLY A 1033 -0.81 -11.80 18.70
N LYS A 1034 0.21 -12.61 18.99
CA LYS A 1034 1.38 -12.77 18.15
C LYS A 1034 1.29 -13.99 17.26
N TYR A 1035 1.39 -13.77 15.96
CA TYR A 1035 1.50 -14.82 14.94
C TYR A 1035 2.96 -14.93 14.48
N ILE A 1036 3.40 -16.14 14.13
CA ILE A 1036 4.74 -16.38 13.61
C ILE A 1036 4.62 -17.24 12.35
N LEU A 1037 5.23 -16.79 11.26
CA LEU A 1037 5.36 -17.56 10.03
C LEU A 1037 6.75 -18.18 9.94
N ARG A 1038 6.78 -19.48 9.65
CA ARG A 1038 8.00 -20.24 9.34
C ARG A 1038 7.82 -21.03 8.07
N VAL A 1039 8.94 -21.42 7.47
CA VAL A 1039 9.01 -22.35 6.35
C VAL A 1039 9.90 -23.52 6.75
N GLU A 1040 9.40 -24.74 6.58
CA GLU A 1040 10.11 -25.97 6.87
C GLU A 1040 10.60 -26.60 5.56
N ASN A 1041 11.86 -27.06 5.51
CA ASN A 1041 12.26 -28.04 4.51
C ASN A 1041 11.76 -29.44 4.94
N TYR A 1042 10.63 -29.87 4.39
CA TYR A 1042 9.98 -31.13 4.75
C TYR A 1042 10.86 -32.36 4.44
N GLN A 1043 11.76 -32.27 3.47
CA GLN A 1043 12.71 -33.35 3.19
C GLN A 1043 13.69 -33.59 4.34
N GLY A 1044 13.72 -32.66 5.31
CA GLY A 1044 14.54 -32.71 6.50
C GLY A 1044 16.01 -32.44 6.20
N ARG A 1045 16.80 -32.45 7.28
CA ARG A 1045 18.24 -32.30 7.24
C ARG A 1045 18.89 -33.45 6.46
N LEU A 1046 19.23 -33.21 5.20
CA LEU A 1046 20.15 -34.08 4.48
C LEU A 1046 21.57 -33.77 4.96
N GLU A 1047 22.29 -34.77 5.46
CA GLU A 1047 23.63 -34.60 6.02
C GLU A 1047 24.64 -33.98 5.02
N ALA A 1048 24.37 -34.13 3.72
CA ALA A 1048 25.18 -33.60 2.62
C ALA A 1048 24.91 -32.12 2.29
N SER A 1049 23.77 -31.54 2.71
CA SER A 1049 23.41 -30.14 2.47
C SER A 1049 23.40 -29.29 3.74
N TYR A 1050 23.83 -29.83 4.87
CA TYR A 1050 23.80 -29.12 6.14
C TYR A 1050 25.17 -28.55 6.52
N ASP A 1051 25.21 -27.25 6.81
CA ASP A 1051 26.39 -26.57 7.32
C ASP A 1051 26.41 -26.60 8.85
N LYS A 1052 27.38 -27.32 9.42
CA LYS A 1052 27.57 -27.50 10.87
C LYS A 1052 28.07 -26.24 11.57
N ASP A 1053 28.79 -25.38 10.86
CA ASP A 1053 29.40 -24.20 11.46
C ASP A 1053 28.36 -23.08 11.63
N THR A 1054 27.40 -23.01 10.71
CA THR A 1054 26.33 -22.00 10.73
C THR A 1054 24.98 -22.54 11.24
N ASN A 1055 24.85 -23.85 11.48
CA ASN A 1055 23.59 -24.54 11.83
C ASN A 1055 22.47 -24.33 10.78
N THR A 1056 22.81 -24.26 9.50
CA THR A 1056 21.84 -23.97 8.42
C THR A 1056 21.77 -25.08 7.37
N ASP A 1057 20.60 -25.25 6.76
CA ASP A 1057 20.42 -26.10 5.58
C ASP A 1057 20.71 -25.32 4.29
N VAL A 1058 21.82 -25.67 3.63
CA VAL A 1058 22.27 -25.07 2.37
C VAL A 1058 21.22 -25.27 1.27
N ALA A 1059 20.50 -26.40 1.25
CA ALA A 1059 19.47 -26.63 0.24
C ALA A 1059 18.30 -25.66 0.41
N LEU A 1060 17.91 -25.38 1.66
CA LEU A 1060 16.91 -24.37 1.97
C LEU A 1060 17.43 -22.97 1.60
N LYS A 1061 18.67 -22.62 1.98
CA LYS A 1061 19.29 -21.33 1.63
C LYS A 1061 19.38 -21.07 0.12
N GLU A 1062 19.71 -22.10 -0.67
CA GLU A 1062 19.83 -22.00 -2.13
C GLU A 1062 18.51 -22.23 -2.87
N SER A 1063 17.41 -22.48 -2.14
CA SER A 1063 16.11 -22.78 -2.73
C SER A 1063 15.53 -21.62 -3.53
N GLY A 1064 15.94 -20.38 -3.24
CA GLY A 1064 15.30 -19.19 -3.77
C GLY A 1064 13.83 -19.11 -3.32
N ALA A 1065 13.54 -19.56 -2.10
CA ALA A 1065 12.23 -19.45 -1.49
C ALA A 1065 11.82 -17.99 -1.26
N HIS A 1066 10.58 -17.68 -1.60
CA HIS A 1066 9.95 -16.39 -1.38
C HIS A 1066 8.58 -16.57 -0.73
N VAL A 1067 8.32 -15.76 0.28
CA VAL A 1067 7.00 -15.61 0.88
C VAL A 1067 6.43 -14.24 0.51
N SER A 1068 5.30 -14.24 -0.17
CA SER A 1068 4.45 -13.05 -0.34
C SER A 1068 3.34 -13.08 0.71
N LEU A 1069 3.32 -12.08 1.58
CA LEU A 1069 2.31 -11.86 2.60
C LEU A 1069 1.31 -10.80 2.10
N TYR A 1070 0.04 -11.16 2.10
CA TYR A 1070 -1.09 -10.29 1.81
C TYR A 1070 -1.88 -10.11 3.10
N LEU A 1071 -1.97 -8.88 3.60
CA LEU A 1071 -2.75 -8.50 4.78
C LEU A 1071 -3.53 -7.25 4.42
N ASP A 1072 -4.85 -7.34 4.29
CA ASP A 1072 -5.70 -6.22 3.84
C ASP A 1072 -5.22 -5.59 2.53
N ASP A 1073 -4.47 -4.50 2.63
CA ASP A 1073 -3.84 -3.76 1.55
C ASP A 1073 -2.31 -3.94 1.49
N LEU A 1074 -1.67 -4.43 2.56
CA LEU A 1074 -0.21 -4.63 2.65
C LEU A 1074 0.25 -5.85 1.85
N LEU A 1075 1.15 -5.61 0.89
CA LEU A 1075 1.95 -6.65 0.22
C LEU A 1075 3.40 -6.62 0.70
N SER A 1076 3.79 -7.59 1.53
CA SER A 1076 5.20 -7.76 1.96
C SER A 1076 5.83 -8.98 1.31
N ASN A 1077 7.05 -8.83 0.82
CA ASN A 1077 7.79 -9.93 0.17
C ASN A 1077 9.06 -10.24 0.95
N PHE A 1078 9.20 -11.49 1.37
CA PHE A 1078 10.35 -12.00 2.11
C PHE A 1078 11.08 -13.02 1.25
N ALA A 1079 12.35 -12.76 0.98
CA ALA A 1079 13.26 -13.66 0.28
C ALA A 1079 14.19 -14.37 1.27
N ILE A 1080 14.37 -15.67 1.09
CA ILE A 1080 15.30 -16.43 1.92
C ILE A 1080 16.73 -15.89 1.80
N GLY A 1081 17.42 -15.76 2.93
CA GLY A 1081 18.79 -15.24 3.00
C GLY A 1081 18.90 -13.71 2.99
N SER A 1082 17.81 -13.00 2.68
CA SER A 1082 17.71 -11.55 2.84
C SER A 1082 16.86 -11.14 4.04
N TYR A 1083 15.89 -11.98 4.42
CA TYR A 1083 14.97 -11.71 5.53
C TYR A 1083 14.84 -12.91 6.45
N GLY A 1084 14.65 -12.60 7.73
CA GLY A 1084 14.54 -13.57 8.80
C GLY A 1084 15.86 -14.29 9.03
N TYR A 1085 15.80 -15.41 9.74
CA TYR A 1085 16.98 -16.23 9.99
C TYR A 1085 16.67 -17.71 9.80
N GLN A 1086 17.74 -18.48 9.56
CA GLN A 1086 17.65 -19.94 9.45
C GLN A 1086 18.18 -20.59 10.71
N ASP A 1087 17.51 -21.66 11.13
CA ASP A 1087 17.94 -22.54 12.20
C ASP A 1087 17.57 -23.98 11.84
N CYS A 1088 18.57 -24.83 11.65
CA CYS A 1088 18.40 -26.18 11.12
C CYS A 1088 17.65 -26.20 9.76
N GLU A 1089 16.59 -27.01 9.64
CA GLU A 1089 15.70 -27.09 8.48
C GLU A 1089 14.59 -26.02 8.45
N TRP A 1090 14.65 -25.02 9.32
CA TRP A 1090 13.63 -23.97 9.45
C TRP A 1090 14.14 -22.62 8.96
N TRP A 1091 13.31 -21.93 8.19
CA TRP A 1091 13.42 -20.51 7.94
C TRP A 1091 12.34 -19.78 8.72
N HIS A 1092 12.77 -18.92 9.65
CA HIS A 1092 11.91 -18.09 10.48
C HIS A 1092 11.73 -16.76 9.75
N VAL A 1093 10.53 -16.48 9.25
CA VAL A 1093 10.34 -15.40 8.28
C VAL A 1093 10.03 -14.09 8.98
N PHE A 1094 8.87 -14.00 9.62
CA PHE A 1094 8.41 -12.80 10.33
C PHE A 1094 7.44 -13.17 11.47
N SER A 1095 7.25 -12.20 12.37
CA SER A 1095 6.14 -12.16 13.31
C SER A 1095 5.12 -11.10 12.90
N LEU A 1096 3.84 -11.39 13.09
CA LEU A 1096 2.72 -10.50 12.83
C LEU A 1096 1.96 -10.27 14.13
N ASP A 1097 1.74 -9.01 14.48
CA ASP A 1097 0.86 -8.62 15.58
C ASP A 1097 -0.59 -8.52 15.05
N GLY A 1098 -1.48 -9.38 15.55
CA GLY A 1098 -2.86 -9.43 15.08
C GLY A 1098 -3.80 -8.34 15.63
N GLU A 1099 -3.34 -7.47 16.53
CA GLU A 1099 -4.07 -6.27 16.95
C GLU A 1099 -3.70 -5.07 16.07
N THR A 1100 -2.42 -4.94 15.73
CA THR A 1100 -1.91 -3.76 14.99
C THR A 1100 -1.67 -4.01 13.50
N GLY A 1101 -1.64 -5.27 13.06
CA GLY A 1101 -1.26 -5.64 11.69
C GLY A 1101 0.23 -5.46 11.38
N VAL A 1102 1.05 -5.08 12.37
CA VAL A 1102 2.47 -4.81 12.17
C VAL A 1102 3.23 -6.11 11.92
N VAL A 1103 3.97 -6.13 10.80
CA VAL A 1103 4.84 -7.24 10.41
C VAL A 1103 6.28 -6.89 10.76
N THR A 1104 6.93 -7.74 11.55
CA THR A 1104 8.33 -7.56 11.97
C THR A 1104 9.16 -8.78 11.59
N GLU A 1105 10.30 -8.56 10.93
CA GLU A 1105 11.24 -9.62 10.58
C GLU A 1105 11.67 -10.44 11.81
N CYS A 1106 11.76 -11.77 11.65
CA CYS A 1106 12.12 -12.63 12.76
C CYS A 1106 13.60 -12.50 13.16
N THR A 1107 13.85 -12.30 14.46
CA THR A 1107 15.15 -12.55 15.12
C THR A 1107 15.02 -13.73 16.09
N PRO A 1108 16.13 -14.33 16.60
CA PRO A 1108 16.05 -15.40 17.59
C PRO A 1108 15.30 -15.04 18.88
N GLU A 1109 15.27 -13.75 19.24
CA GLU A 1109 14.51 -13.24 20.38
C GLU A 1109 13.03 -13.10 20.05
N LEU A 1110 12.71 -12.58 18.85
CA LEU A 1110 11.33 -12.37 18.43
C LEU A 1110 10.63 -13.68 18.06
N CYS A 1111 11.30 -14.56 17.34
CA CYS A 1111 10.74 -15.81 16.82
C CYS A 1111 11.63 -16.98 17.25
N PRO A 1112 11.54 -17.45 18.51
CA PRO A 1112 12.53 -18.37 19.07
C PRO A 1112 12.69 -19.67 18.26
N PRO A 1113 13.91 -20.26 18.25
CA PRO A 1113 14.20 -21.58 17.72
C PRO A 1113 13.13 -22.60 18.13
N LYS A 1114 12.62 -23.35 17.16
CA LYS A 1114 11.64 -24.39 17.46
C LYS A 1114 12.37 -25.49 18.24
N LYS A 1115 12.01 -25.73 19.50
CA LYS A 1115 12.64 -26.81 20.30
C LYS A 1115 12.37 -28.13 19.60
N MET A 1116 13.40 -28.76 19.05
CA MET A 1116 13.31 -30.15 18.58
C MET A 1116 12.85 -30.99 19.77
N GLY A 1117 11.63 -31.52 19.68
CA GLY A 1117 11.14 -32.49 20.66
C GLY A 1117 12.14 -33.64 20.75
N ALA A 1118 12.45 -34.10 21.96
CA ALA A 1118 13.43 -35.14 22.24
C ALA A 1118 13.05 -36.55 21.70
N GLY A 1119 12.30 -36.65 20.60
CA GLY A 1119 11.86 -37.89 19.99
C GLY A 1119 11.62 -37.74 18.48
N GLY A 1120 12.60 -38.19 17.69
CA GLY A 1120 12.53 -38.31 16.22
C GLY A 1120 13.58 -37.42 15.56
N TYR A 1121 14.75 -37.86 15.11
CA TYR A 1121 15.14 -39.16 14.58
C TYR A 1121 16.51 -39.58 15.15
N ALA A 1122 16.49 -40.61 15.99
CA ALA A 1122 17.62 -41.53 16.06
C ALA A 1122 17.39 -42.59 14.97
N LEU A 1123 18.42 -42.81 14.13
CA LEU A 1123 18.58 -43.83 13.08
C LEU A 1123 18.16 -43.42 11.66
N ILE A 1124 19.15 -43.05 10.85
CA ILE A 1124 19.49 -43.81 9.65
C ILE A 1124 20.87 -44.45 9.88
#